data_AF-A0A7J6CZX4-F1
#
_entry.id   AF-A0A7J6CZX4-F1
#
_cell.length_a   1.000
_cell.length_b   1.000
_cell.length_c   1.000
_cell.angle_alpha   90.00
_cell.angle_beta   90.00
_cell.angle_gamma   90.00
#
_symmetry.space_group_name_H-M   'P 1'
#
loop_
_entity.id
_entity.type
_entity.pdbx_description
1 polymer ?
#
loop_
_entity_poly.entity_id
_entity_poly.type
_entity_poly.pdbx_seq_one_letter_code
_entity_poly.pdbx_strand_id
1 'polypeptide(L)'
;MVSRRSLTVDIEKATRTTYVLGTELTVNLNRCAPPLSKSFSIKCGPNVHYKVTPLERDRNALYPLTPNSVLIITMDAVSDTANDSKLSVRYYGEKTESLGDAVLHLTAVEISLDVDADRDGVVEKNNPNKGSWKWGPNGHGAILLVNCDSETSFKKTLDSEVDEIRKVSDLQDMSKMILRTNGPAELPEGYKLTMHISQTTSENMRVFRPRTNAKKDNVWKYKLLKLFLKDYIMVVGTDTLTEEVPYLGGKTELAFFVEGLRFPDKDFDGLVTINLSLLEPCGKGFPETPIFTDTVVFHVSPWIMTPNTLKPVEVYVCSTNDNYTFLKSIKDLVNKCGYKLKICHEYMNRGDRWMQDELEFGYIDSPHHQFPVVLDSPRDGDLQDFPYESILGPDFGYVTRHALNEEVSSLDSFGNLEVSPPVTVNGKSYPLGRIIIGVAFPTATRGRNMTQVVQDFLWAQKVQEPIALYSDWLVVGHVDEFMTFVPAPDRKKFRLLLASPDAGYKVFKSLQKKGHGEAEVFPGLPEAISVNEILSDKKLQAENRYVQNCIDWNRDVLKKELGLEDEDIVDLPILFKVLEEKTGPRAVAYYPDTVNMIVLGDQLGIPKPFGPKVNGRCALETEVCSLLEPLGLKCTFIDDFASYHKLLGEVHRGSNVLREPSPFKWWNLELREGH
;
A
#
# COMPACT_ATOMS: atom_id res chain seq x y z
N MET A 1 14.15 -24.40 12.33
CA MET A 1 15.27 -24.89 13.16
C MET A 1 14.83 -24.75 14.61
N VAL A 2 15.02 -25.76 15.46
CA VAL A 2 14.59 -25.69 16.88
C VAL A 2 15.51 -24.75 17.65
N SER A 3 14.95 -23.79 18.38
CA SER A 3 15.72 -22.83 19.18
C SER A 3 16.43 -23.55 20.33
N ARG A 4 17.73 -23.29 20.51
CA ARG A 4 18.57 -23.89 21.55
C ARG A 4 19.10 -22.83 22.50
N ARG A 5 18.86 -23.00 23.81
CA ARG A 5 19.38 -22.13 24.86
C ARG A 5 20.39 -22.89 25.73
N SER A 6 21.56 -22.30 25.92
CA SER A 6 22.58 -22.85 26.82
C SER A 6 22.30 -22.49 28.28
N LEU A 7 22.51 -23.45 29.18
CA LEU A 7 22.33 -23.31 30.62
C LEU A 7 23.56 -23.85 31.36
N THR A 8 23.93 -23.20 32.45
CA THR A 8 24.92 -23.70 33.42
C THR A 8 24.20 -24.19 34.66
N VAL A 9 24.60 -25.34 35.19
CA VAL A 9 24.06 -25.90 36.44
C VAL A 9 25.14 -25.90 37.52
N ASP A 10 24.71 -25.78 38.78
CA ASP A 10 25.60 -25.65 39.93
C ASP A 10 25.36 -26.77 40.96
N ILE A 11 26.43 -27.25 41.60
CA ILE A 11 26.39 -28.34 42.59
C ILE A 11 26.20 -27.84 44.03
N GLU A 12 26.52 -26.57 44.31
CA GLU A 12 26.37 -25.95 45.62
C GLU A 12 24.96 -25.37 45.79
N LYS A 13 24.38 -24.85 44.70
CA LYS A 13 23.06 -24.24 44.69
C LYS A 13 22.17 -24.80 43.58
N ALA A 14 20.95 -25.19 43.96
CA ALA A 14 19.93 -25.60 43.00
C ALA A 14 19.66 -24.48 41.98
N THR A 15 19.81 -24.81 40.70
CA THR A 15 19.51 -23.94 39.56
C THR A 15 18.00 -23.96 39.29
N ARG A 16 17.42 -22.80 38.99
CA ARG A 16 16.01 -22.66 38.62
C ARG A 16 15.93 -21.92 37.30
N THR A 17 15.16 -22.43 36.34
CA THR A 17 14.96 -21.71 35.07
C THR A 17 13.61 -22.00 34.44
N THR A 18 13.18 -21.10 33.57
CA THR A 18 11.99 -21.29 32.73
C THR A 18 12.36 -21.97 31.41
N TYR A 19 11.54 -22.92 30.99
CA TYR A 19 11.62 -23.65 29.72
C TYR A 19 10.43 -23.24 28.85
N VAL A 20 10.69 -22.83 27.61
CA VAL A 20 9.62 -22.54 26.65
C VAL A 20 9.38 -23.77 25.78
N LEU A 21 8.13 -24.24 25.70
CA LEU A 21 7.78 -25.41 24.88
C LEU A 21 8.19 -25.20 23.41
N GLY A 22 8.67 -26.27 22.78
CA GLY A 22 9.20 -26.21 21.40
C GLY A 22 10.66 -25.75 21.29
N THR A 23 11.35 -25.51 22.41
CA THR A 23 12.80 -25.19 22.45
C THR A 23 13.63 -26.34 23.02
N GLU A 24 14.95 -26.22 22.99
CA GLU A 24 15.88 -27.17 23.63
C GLU A 24 16.77 -26.41 24.63
N LEU A 25 16.97 -26.97 25.83
CA LEU A 25 18.02 -26.49 26.74
C LEU A 25 19.26 -27.36 26.61
N THR A 26 20.44 -26.75 26.61
CA THR A 26 21.72 -27.47 26.52
C THR A 26 22.62 -27.14 27.70
N VAL A 27 23.10 -28.17 28.40
CA VAL A 27 24.05 -28.04 29.52
C VAL A 27 25.36 -28.70 29.12
N ASN A 28 26.46 -27.94 29.15
CA ASN A 28 27.80 -28.53 29.05
C ASN A 28 28.17 -29.14 30.40
N LEU A 29 28.15 -30.46 30.48
CA LEU A 29 28.31 -31.19 31.73
C LEU A 29 29.73 -31.08 32.29
N ASN A 30 30.74 -31.03 31.41
CA ASN A 30 32.13 -30.90 31.85
C ASN A 30 32.40 -29.53 32.48
N ARG A 31 31.80 -28.46 31.94
CA ARG A 31 31.90 -27.10 32.50
C ARG A 31 31.27 -27.00 33.89
N CYS A 32 30.26 -27.80 34.17
CA CYS A 32 29.50 -27.77 35.43
C CYS A 32 29.98 -28.81 36.45
N ALA A 33 30.94 -29.66 36.08
CA ALA A 33 31.37 -30.77 36.91
C ALA A 33 32.33 -30.31 38.03
N PRO A 34 32.20 -30.85 39.26
CA PRO A 34 33.21 -30.66 40.28
C PRO A 34 34.58 -31.18 39.80
N PRO A 35 35.70 -30.62 40.32
CA PRO A 35 37.02 -31.14 40.04
C PRO A 35 37.10 -32.66 40.28
N LEU A 36 37.91 -33.35 39.47
CA LEU A 36 38.13 -34.80 39.53
C LEU A 36 36.97 -35.70 39.03
N SER A 37 35.87 -35.11 38.55
CA SER A 37 34.78 -35.88 37.94
C SER A 37 35.24 -36.69 36.71
N LYS A 38 34.85 -37.96 36.65
CA LYS A 38 35.15 -38.90 35.56
C LYS A 38 33.90 -39.44 34.86
N SER A 39 32.78 -39.51 35.57
CA SER A 39 31.51 -39.98 35.02
C SER A 39 30.33 -39.28 35.70
N PHE A 40 29.13 -39.44 35.14
CA PHE A 40 27.91 -38.87 35.69
C PHE A 40 26.70 -39.79 35.46
N SER A 41 25.64 -39.55 36.25
CA SER A 41 24.32 -40.13 36.04
C SER A 41 23.25 -39.04 36.05
N ILE A 42 22.14 -39.28 35.35
CA ILE A 42 21.04 -38.33 35.25
C ILE A 42 19.77 -38.98 35.80
N LYS A 43 19.02 -38.23 36.60
CA LYS A 43 17.66 -38.55 37.00
C LYS A 43 16.76 -37.36 36.70
N CYS A 44 15.62 -37.60 36.06
CA CYS A 44 14.64 -36.59 35.72
C CYS A 44 13.24 -37.00 36.20
N GLY A 45 12.38 -36.01 36.40
CA GLY A 45 10.96 -36.21 36.64
C GLY A 45 10.22 -36.69 35.37
N PRO A 46 8.94 -37.07 35.50
CA PRO A 46 8.18 -37.67 34.40
C PRO A 46 7.99 -36.76 33.18
N ASN A 47 7.96 -35.44 33.38
CA ASN A 47 7.70 -34.45 32.32
C ASN A 47 8.98 -33.84 31.73
N VAL A 48 10.15 -34.39 32.07
CA VAL A 48 11.45 -33.89 31.63
C VAL A 48 12.17 -35.00 30.87
N HIS A 49 12.41 -34.76 29.59
CA HIS A 49 13.14 -35.67 28.71
C HIS A 49 14.56 -35.18 28.52
N TYR A 50 15.50 -36.10 28.30
CA TYR A 50 16.89 -35.73 28.06
C TYR A 50 17.60 -36.62 27.04
N LYS A 51 18.63 -36.04 26.43
CA LYS A 51 19.57 -36.73 25.54
C LYS A 51 21.01 -36.29 25.86
N VAL A 52 21.94 -37.23 25.88
CA VAL A 52 23.38 -36.96 26.07
C VAL A 52 24.09 -37.10 24.72
N THR A 53 24.99 -36.16 24.41
CA THR A 53 25.82 -36.17 23.20
C THR A 53 27.29 -35.92 23.56
N PRO A 54 28.26 -36.69 23.04
CA PRO A 54 28.09 -37.92 22.24
C PRO A 54 27.47 -39.06 23.08
N LEU A 55 26.77 -39.99 22.42
CA LEU A 55 26.11 -41.11 23.10
C LEU A 55 27.16 -42.18 23.44
N GLU A 56 27.78 -42.05 24.60
CA GLU A 56 28.68 -43.05 25.16
C GLU A 56 28.12 -43.50 26.51
N ARG A 57 27.81 -44.78 26.66
CA ARG A 57 27.29 -45.35 27.92
C ARG A 57 28.20 -46.48 28.36
N ASP A 58 28.64 -46.46 29.61
CA ASP A 58 29.32 -47.61 30.19
C ASP A 58 28.30 -48.71 30.55
N ARG A 59 28.75 -49.95 30.71
CA ARG A 59 27.95 -51.15 31.01
C ARG A 59 27.11 -51.00 32.30
N ASN A 60 27.46 -50.04 33.17
CA ASN A 60 26.87 -49.82 34.49
C ASN A 60 25.91 -48.62 34.58
N ALA A 61 25.32 -48.18 33.47
CA ALA A 61 24.37 -47.04 33.41
C ALA A 61 24.95 -45.64 33.77
N LEU A 62 26.27 -45.52 33.83
CA LEU A 62 27.00 -44.25 33.95
C LEU A 62 27.45 -43.75 32.57
N TYR A 63 27.46 -42.44 32.40
CA TYR A 63 28.02 -41.78 31.22
C TYR A 63 29.46 -41.33 31.54
N PRO A 64 30.44 -41.62 30.69
CA PRO A 64 31.77 -41.05 30.83
C PRO A 64 31.70 -39.53 30.65
N LEU A 65 32.40 -38.79 31.50
CA LEU A 65 32.50 -37.34 31.38
C LEU A 65 33.65 -36.99 30.43
N THR A 66 33.31 -36.40 29.29
CA THR A 66 34.25 -35.92 28.28
C THR A 66 34.15 -34.41 28.12
N PRO A 67 35.18 -33.71 27.59
CA PRO A 67 35.13 -32.27 27.35
C PRO A 67 33.93 -31.81 26.49
N ASN A 68 33.40 -32.71 25.65
CA ASN A 68 32.29 -32.47 24.73
C ASN A 68 30.95 -33.04 25.22
N SER A 69 30.87 -33.48 26.48
CA SER A 69 29.63 -34.02 27.04
C SER A 69 28.57 -32.93 27.19
N VAL A 70 27.53 -33.00 26.37
CA VAL A 70 26.39 -32.07 26.37
C VAL A 70 25.10 -32.83 26.70
N LEU A 71 24.37 -32.29 27.67
CA LEU A 71 23.02 -32.70 28.02
C LEU A 71 22.02 -31.80 27.31
N ILE A 72 21.16 -32.37 26.49
CA ILE A 72 20.02 -31.70 25.85
C ILE A 72 18.77 -32.06 26.66
N ILE A 73 17.99 -31.06 27.07
CA ILE A 73 16.79 -31.20 27.90
C ILE A 73 15.59 -30.66 27.12
N THR A 74 14.50 -31.40 27.16
CA THR A 74 13.23 -31.07 26.49
C THR A 74 12.05 -31.39 27.40
N MET A 75 10.94 -30.65 27.24
CA MET A 75 9.67 -30.90 27.93
C MET A 75 8.54 -30.82 26.91
N ASP A 76 7.47 -31.60 27.15
CA ASP A 76 6.31 -31.75 26.26
C ASP A 76 5.00 -31.20 26.86
N ALA A 77 5.02 -30.83 28.14
CA ALA A 77 3.88 -30.27 28.86
C ALA A 77 4.27 -29.03 29.66
N VAL A 78 3.32 -28.11 29.81
CA VAL A 78 3.45 -26.92 30.67
C VAL A 78 3.46 -27.32 32.15
N SER A 79 4.08 -26.50 32.99
CA SER A 79 4.09 -26.68 34.45
C SER A 79 2.76 -26.24 35.08
N ASP A 80 2.33 -26.96 36.12
CA ASP A 80 1.17 -26.60 36.95
C ASP A 80 1.54 -25.49 37.95
N THR A 81 2.75 -25.58 38.50
CA THR A 81 3.29 -24.59 39.47
C THR A 81 4.74 -24.27 39.17
N ALA A 82 5.21 -23.10 39.61
CA ALA A 82 6.60 -22.70 39.41
C ALA A 82 7.58 -23.71 40.05
N ASN A 83 8.59 -24.11 39.28
CA ASN A 83 9.68 -25.01 39.68
C ASN A 83 9.25 -26.46 39.99
N ASP A 84 8.11 -26.93 39.47
CA ASP A 84 7.57 -28.26 39.72
C ASP A 84 8.36 -29.42 39.09
N SER A 85 9.07 -29.13 38.00
CA SER A 85 9.80 -30.12 37.22
C SER A 85 11.26 -30.14 37.64
N LYS A 86 11.87 -31.33 37.68
CA LYS A 86 13.21 -31.51 38.25
C LYS A 86 14.08 -32.43 37.40
N LEU A 87 15.33 -32.05 37.23
CA LEU A 87 16.41 -32.88 36.73
C LEU A 87 17.60 -32.77 37.68
N SER A 88 18.30 -33.88 37.90
CA SER A 88 19.53 -33.92 38.69
C SER A 88 20.62 -34.67 37.96
N VAL A 89 21.83 -34.09 37.97
CA VAL A 89 23.05 -34.71 37.47
C VAL A 89 23.94 -35.00 38.65
N ARG A 90 24.23 -36.28 38.88
CA ARG A 90 25.19 -36.72 39.91
C ARG A 90 26.53 -37.00 39.27
N TYR A 91 27.59 -36.38 39.77
CA TYR A 91 28.96 -36.56 39.30
C TYR A 91 29.73 -37.54 40.17
N TYR A 92 30.62 -38.31 39.55
CA TYR A 92 31.41 -39.34 40.22
C TYR A 92 32.89 -39.24 39.89
N GLY A 93 33.73 -39.57 40.87
CA GLY A 93 35.18 -39.68 40.73
C GLY A 93 35.62 -41.02 40.13
N GLU A 94 36.93 -41.27 40.19
CA GLU A 94 37.56 -42.45 39.57
C GLU A 94 37.15 -43.77 40.25
N LYS A 95 36.86 -43.76 41.56
CA LYS A 95 36.42 -44.94 42.32
C LYS A 95 34.89 -45.01 42.43
N THR A 96 34.16 -44.31 41.56
CA THR A 96 32.69 -44.21 41.57
C THR A 96 32.10 -43.59 42.84
N GLU A 97 32.92 -42.86 43.61
CA GLU A 97 32.49 -42.04 44.73
C GLU A 97 31.70 -40.81 44.23
N SER A 98 30.62 -40.45 44.92
CA SER A 98 29.80 -39.30 44.58
C SER A 98 30.53 -38.01 44.93
N LEU A 99 30.71 -37.12 43.94
CA LEU A 99 31.41 -35.84 44.12
C LEU A 99 30.45 -34.65 44.28
N GLY A 100 29.19 -34.80 43.88
CA GLY A 100 28.16 -33.77 44.04
C GLY A 100 26.96 -33.98 43.13
N ASP A 101 25.84 -33.35 43.49
CA ASP A 101 24.59 -33.36 42.74
C ASP A 101 24.28 -31.95 42.24
N ALA A 102 24.29 -31.73 40.92
CA ALA A 102 23.73 -30.53 40.33
C ALA A 102 22.21 -30.71 40.17
N VAL A 103 21.43 -29.84 40.79
CA VAL A 103 19.96 -29.92 40.78
C VAL A 103 19.39 -28.77 39.97
N LEU A 104 18.58 -29.11 38.97
CA LEU A 104 17.87 -28.18 38.11
C LEU A 104 16.36 -28.30 38.33
N HIS A 105 15.73 -27.19 38.69
CA HIS A 105 14.28 -27.02 38.67
C HIS A 105 13.86 -26.26 37.41
N LEU A 106 12.78 -26.72 36.80
CA LEU A 106 12.24 -26.22 35.54
C LEU A 106 10.80 -25.76 35.75
N THR A 107 10.45 -24.65 35.10
CA THR A 107 9.06 -24.21 34.92
C THR A 107 8.78 -24.16 33.42
N ALA A 108 7.91 -25.03 32.90
CA ALA A 108 7.56 -25.04 31.49
C ALA A 108 6.39 -24.11 31.17
N VAL A 109 6.56 -23.29 30.14
CA VAL A 109 5.53 -22.37 29.62
C VAL A 109 5.42 -22.48 28.10
N GLU A 110 4.24 -22.21 27.57
CA GLU A 110 3.99 -21.97 26.15
C GLU A 110 3.82 -20.47 25.95
N ILE A 111 4.53 -19.90 24.97
CA ILE A 111 4.45 -18.49 24.62
C ILE A 111 4.48 -18.41 23.09
N SER A 112 3.48 -17.78 22.50
CA SER A 112 3.40 -17.54 21.05
C SER A 112 2.81 -16.17 20.79
N LEU A 113 3.52 -15.34 20.02
CA LEU A 113 2.98 -14.11 19.45
C LEU A 113 2.52 -14.41 18.03
N ASP A 114 1.23 -14.27 17.77
CA ASP A 114 0.61 -14.76 16.54
C ASP A 114 -0.10 -13.63 15.79
N VAL A 115 -0.08 -13.74 14.46
CA VAL A 115 -0.68 -12.80 13.49
C VAL A 115 -1.30 -13.61 12.37
N ASP A 116 -2.19 -13.00 11.58
CA ASP A 116 -2.78 -13.56 10.36
C ASP A 116 -1.69 -13.65 9.26
N ALA A 117 -0.90 -14.72 9.27
CA ALA A 117 0.23 -14.88 8.34
C ALA A 117 -0.13 -15.70 7.08
N ASP A 118 -1.28 -16.38 7.05
CA ASP A 118 -1.81 -17.04 5.85
C ASP A 118 -2.84 -16.18 5.08
N ARG A 119 -3.20 -15.02 5.63
CA ARG A 119 -3.95 -13.93 4.99
C ARG A 119 -5.42 -14.28 4.73
N ASP A 120 -6.03 -15.01 5.65
CA ASP A 120 -7.44 -15.41 5.59
C ASP A 120 -8.38 -14.51 6.43
N GLY A 121 -7.82 -13.53 7.14
CA GLY A 121 -8.54 -12.62 8.03
C GLY A 121 -8.65 -13.10 9.48
N VAL A 122 -8.06 -14.26 9.82
CA VAL A 122 -8.10 -14.86 11.15
C VAL A 122 -6.68 -15.13 11.65
N VAL A 123 -6.39 -14.73 12.89
CA VAL A 123 -5.07 -14.98 13.51
C VAL A 123 -4.93 -16.45 13.90
N GLU A 124 -4.22 -17.22 13.09
CA GLU A 124 -3.90 -18.62 13.30
C GLU A 124 -2.90 -18.84 14.45
N LYS A 125 -2.70 -20.09 14.86
CA LYS A 125 -1.84 -20.44 16.00
C LYS A 125 -0.44 -20.80 15.54
N ASN A 126 0.53 -20.01 15.98
CA ASN A 126 1.97 -20.24 15.78
C ASN A 126 2.35 -20.65 14.36
N ASN A 127 1.93 -19.88 13.35
CA ASN A 127 2.34 -20.13 11.97
C ASN A 127 3.87 -20.11 11.88
N PRO A 128 4.50 -21.16 11.32
CA PRO A 128 5.96 -21.27 11.27
C PRO A 128 6.64 -20.15 10.46
N ASN A 129 5.89 -19.44 9.61
CA ASN A 129 6.39 -18.40 8.73
C ASN A 129 6.10 -16.97 9.22
N LYS A 130 5.43 -16.80 10.37
CA LYS A 130 4.98 -15.50 10.90
C LYS A 130 6.09 -14.46 11.10
N GLY A 131 7.34 -14.91 11.27
CA GLY A 131 8.52 -14.05 11.39
C GLY A 131 9.15 -13.62 10.06
N SER A 132 8.45 -13.75 8.94
CA SER A 132 8.95 -13.39 7.60
C SER A 132 7.82 -12.98 6.66
N TRP A 133 8.17 -12.32 5.55
CA TRP A 133 7.24 -11.97 4.49
C TRP A 133 7.63 -12.65 3.17
N LYS A 134 6.64 -13.16 2.44
CA LYS A 134 6.82 -13.69 1.09
C LYS A 134 5.66 -13.31 0.18
N TRP A 135 5.97 -12.79 -1.00
CA TRP A 135 5.02 -12.43 -2.04
C TRP A 135 4.42 -13.66 -2.76
N GLY A 136 3.28 -13.45 -3.42
CA GLY A 136 2.67 -14.43 -4.32
C GLY A 136 1.54 -15.25 -3.69
N PRO A 137 0.84 -16.08 -4.49
CA PRO A 137 -0.31 -16.87 -4.03
C PRO A 137 0.03 -17.93 -2.97
N ASN A 138 1.28 -18.39 -2.95
CA ASN A 138 1.84 -19.28 -1.91
C ASN A 138 2.73 -18.51 -0.92
N GLY A 139 2.53 -17.19 -0.86
CA GLY A 139 3.21 -16.29 0.05
C GLY A 139 2.63 -16.37 1.45
N HIS A 140 3.27 -15.64 2.37
CA HIS A 140 2.92 -15.63 3.80
C HIS A 140 3.40 -14.35 4.46
N GLY A 141 2.99 -14.15 5.71
CA GLY A 141 3.26 -12.97 6.51
C GLY A 141 2.04 -12.06 6.56
N ALA A 142 1.94 -11.30 7.65
CA ALA A 142 0.76 -10.48 7.94
C ALA A 142 0.78 -9.16 7.19
N ILE A 143 -0.39 -8.58 6.97
CA ILE A 143 -0.57 -7.30 6.28
C ILE A 143 -1.04 -6.26 7.28
N LEU A 144 -0.54 -5.04 7.15
CA LEU A 144 -0.87 -3.89 7.98
C LEU A 144 -1.40 -2.75 7.11
N LEU A 145 -2.54 -2.15 7.47
CA LEU A 145 -3.01 -0.93 6.80
C LEU A 145 -2.35 0.31 7.41
N VAL A 146 -2.17 1.34 6.59
CA VAL A 146 -1.87 2.68 7.10
C VAL A 146 -3.18 3.28 7.59
N ASN A 147 -3.24 3.69 8.85
CA ASN A 147 -4.45 4.23 9.47
C ASN A 147 -4.65 5.71 9.11
N CYS A 148 -4.85 5.95 7.80
CA CYS A 148 -4.80 7.26 7.17
C CYS A 148 -6.17 7.86 6.89
N ASP A 149 -7.25 7.27 7.41
CA ASP A 149 -8.57 7.86 7.39
C ASP A 149 -8.80 8.70 8.66
N SER A 150 -10.05 9.10 8.90
CA SER A 150 -10.36 9.92 10.07
C SER A 150 -11.71 9.59 10.65
N GLU A 151 -11.67 9.03 11.85
CA GLU A 151 -12.84 8.81 12.66
C GLU A 151 -13.41 10.12 13.23
N THR A 152 -12.65 11.22 13.27
CA THR A 152 -13.16 12.51 13.78
C THR A 152 -13.88 13.32 12.70
N SER A 153 -15.17 13.57 12.88
CA SER A 153 -15.97 14.35 11.92
C SER A 153 -15.81 15.88 12.05
N PHE A 154 -15.14 16.37 13.10
CA PHE A 154 -14.90 17.80 13.35
C PHE A 154 -13.45 18.02 13.72
N LYS A 155 -12.78 19.01 13.10
CA LYS A 155 -11.32 19.19 13.15
C LYS A 155 -10.62 17.87 12.84
N LYS A 156 -10.77 17.43 11.59
CA LYS A 156 -10.25 16.17 11.10
C LYS A 156 -8.75 16.08 11.37
N THR A 157 -8.34 14.91 11.79
CA THR A 157 -6.94 14.53 12.01
C THR A 157 -6.84 13.08 11.59
N LEU A 158 -5.78 12.71 10.88
CA LEU A 158 -5.54 11.32 10.54
C LEU A 158 -5.40 10.52 11.83
N ASP A 159 -6.00 9.33 11.91
CA ASP A 159 -5.89 8.52 13.12
C ASP A 159 -4.43 8.09 13.38
N SER A 160 -3.63 7.91 12.33
CA SER A 160 -2.17 7.73 12.41
C SER A 160 -1.41 8.88 13.09
N GLU A 161 -1.94 10.10 13.13
CA GLU A 161 -1.28 11.26 13.77
C GLU A 161 -1.58 11.38 15.27
N VAL A 162 -2.45 10.51 15.81
CA VAL A 162 -2.88 10.56 17.21
C VAL A 162 -2.49 9.28 17.94
N ASP A 163 -1.71 9.38 19.02
CA ASP A 163 -1.24 8.22 19.81
C ASP A 163 -2.31 7.56 20.69
N GLU A 164 -3.58 7.89 20.49
CA GLU A 164 -4.73 7.41 21.27
C GLU A 164 -5.86 6.97 20.35
N ILE A 165 -6.42 5.78 20.61
CA ILE A 165 -7.63 5.30 19.93
C ILE A 165 -8.83 6.09 20.43
N ARG A 166 -9.39 6.94 19.57
CA ARG A 166 -10.52 7.83 19.91
C ARG A 166 -11.87 7.17 19.76
N LYS A 167 -11.99 6.20 18.85
CA LYS A 167 -13.24 5.47 18.58
C LYS A 167 -12.98 3.98 18.44
N VAL A 168 -14.01 3.16 18.70
CA VAL A 168 -13.89 1.70 18.56
C VAL A 168 -13.93 1.29 17.08
N SER A 169 -14.50 2.12 16.20
CA SER A 169 -14.53 1.89 14.75
C SER A 169 -13.12 1.78 14.16
N ASP A 170 -12.21 2.66 14.59
CA ASP A 170 -10.76 2.68 14.31
C ASP A 170 -10.05 1.32 14.45
N LEU A 171 -10.55 0.44 15.33
CA LEU A 171 -9.97 -0.90 15.49
C LEU A 171 -10.23 -1.82 14.30
N GLN A 172 -11.11 -1.44 13.36
CA GLN A 172 -11.39 -2.20 12.13
C GLN A 172 -10.27 -2.02 11.10
N ASP A 173 -9.60 -0.87 11.13
CA ASP A 173 -8.45 -0.53 10.29
C ASP A 173 -7.16 -1.19 10.79
N MET A 174 -7.16 -1.62 12.06
CA MET A 174 -6.01 -2.23 12.72
C MET A 174 -5.94 -3.75 12.56
N SER A 175 -4.74 -4.24 12.29
CA SER A 175 -4.46 -5.67 12.20
C SER A 175 -4.37 -6.30 13.59
N LYS A 176 -5.01 -7.45 13.77
CA LYS A 176 -5.00 -8.17 15.05
C LYS A 176 -3.71 -8.96 15.22
N MET A 177 -3.16 -8.88 16.43
CA MET A 177 -2.05 -9.71 16.89
C MET A 177 -2.42 -10.32 18.25
N ILE A 178 -2.13 -11.60 18.47
CA ILE A 178 -2.57 -12.33 19.67
C ILE A 178 -1.36 -12.92 20.38
N LEU A 179 -1.16 -12.55 21.64
CA LEU A 179 -0.28 -13.28 22.54
C LEU A 179 -1.05 -14.45 23.15
N ARG A 180 -0.59 -15.66 22.87
CA ARG A 180 -1.10 -16.89 23.47
C ARG A 180 -0.08 -17.40 24.49
N THR A 181 -0.52 -17.60 25.72
CA THR A 181 0.31 -18.17 26.79
C THR A 181 -0.37 -19.36 27.45
N ASN A 182 0.44 -20.30 27.93
CA ASN A 182 -0.01 -21.42 28.76
C ASN A 182 1.06 -21.77 29.79
N GLY A 183 0.68 -22.07 31.03
CA GLY A 183 1.64 -22.30 32.11
C GLY A 183 1.05 -22.10 33.51
N PRO A 184 1.90 -22.01 34.54
CA PRO A 184 1.46 -21.79 35.92
C PRO A 184 0.75 -20.43 36.07
N ALA A 185 0.07 -20.23 37.20
CA ALA A 185 -0.68 -18.99 37.47
C ALA A 185 0.19 -17.72 37.40
N GLU A 186 1.46 -17.81 37.76
CA GLU A 186 2.44 -16.72 37.70
C GLU A 186 3.78 -17.27 37.17
N LEU A 187 4.54 -16.42 36.47
CA LEU A 187 5.92 -16.75 36.12
C LEU A 187 6.79 -16.82 37.39
N PRO A 188 7.92 -17.57 37.36
CA PRO A 188 8.87 -17.54 38.46
C PRO A 188 9.31 -16.11 38.79
N GLU A 189 9.63 -15.86 40.06
CA GLU A 189 9.97 -14.52 40.57
C GLU A 189 11.02 -13.81 39.69
N GLY A 190 10.68 -12.58 39.26
CA GLY A 190 11.54 -11.71 38.46
C GLY A 190 11.56 -12.00 36.96
N TYR A 191 10.89 -13.06 36.48
CA TYR A 191 10.68 -13.25 35.04
C TYR A 191 9.54 -12.37 34.54
N LYS A 192 9.68 -11.85 33.31
CA LYS A 192 8.63 -11.04 32.67
C LYS A 192 8.61 -11.21 31.17
N LEU A 193 7.47 -10.86 30.57
CA LEU A 193 7.31 -10.76 29.13
C LEU A 193 7.47 -9.29 28.72
N THR A 194 8.23 -9.04 27.67
CA THR A 194 8.49 -7.69 27.17
C THR A 194 8.34 -7.66 25.66
N MET A 195 7.49 -6.77 25.18
CA MET A 195 7.36 -6.47 23.75
C MET A 195 8.35 -5.38 23.40
N HIS A 196 9.05 -5.52 22.27
CA HIS A 196 10.00 -4.52 21.80
C HIS A 196 10.10 -4.45 20.27
N ILE A 197 10.43 -3.25 19.80
CA ILE A 197 10.59 -2.88 18.39
C ILE A 197 11.87 -2.06 18.20
N SER A 198 12.35 -1.95 16.95
CA SER A 198 13.45 -1.05 16.62
C SER A 198 12.99 0.41 16.54
N GLN A 199 13.93 1.36 16.66
CA GLN A 199 13.66 2.79 16.43
C GLN A 199 13.10 3.05 15.03
N THR A 200 13.60 2.35 14.01
CA THR A 200 13.03 2.46 12.65
C THR A 200 11.59 1.95 12.61
N THR A 201 11.28 0.86 13.33
CA THR A 201 9.91 0.34 13.38
C THR A 201 8.96 1.31 14.09
N SER A 202 9.38 1.99 15.16
CA SER A 202 8.52 2.93 15.89
C SER A 202 8.08 4.14 15.07
N GLU A 203 8.83 4.50 14.03
CA GLU A 203 8.44 5.57 13.08
C GLU A 203 7.35 5.13 12.09
N ASN A 204 7.05 3.83 12.03
CA ASN A 204 6.22 3.21 11.00
C ASN A 204 4.95 2.54 11.52
N MET A 205 4.85 2.25 12.81
CA MET A 205 3.72 1.51 13.38
C MET A 205 3.52 1.75 14.87
N ARG A 206 2.30 1.48 15.36
CA ARG A 206 1.96 1.45 16.79
C ARG A 206 1.20 0.17 17.13
N VAL A 207 1.33 -0.27 18.38
CA VAL A 207 0.60 -1.43 18.93
C VAL A 207 -0.19 -0.99 20.14
N PHE A 208 -1.48 -1.32 20.15
CA PHE A 208 -2.37 -1.07 21.27
C PHE A 208 -2.89 -2.37 21.85
N ARG A 209 -3.32 -2.31 23.11
CA ARG A 209 -4.09 -3.38 23.74
C ARG A 209 -5.22 -2.82 24.59
N PRO A 210 -6.28 -3.60 24.82
CA PRO A 210 -7.24 -3.29 25.87
C PRO A 210 -6.55 -3.21 27.24
N ARG A 211 -6.98 -2.25 28.06
CA ARG A 211 -6.60 -2.14 29.45
C ARG A 211 -7.23 -3.30 30.21
N THR A 212 -6.41 -4.28 30.58
CA THR A 212 -6.77 -5.35 31.52
C THR A 212 -7.17 -4.72 32.85
N ASN A 213 -8.41 -4.93 33.31
CA ASN A 213 -8.99 -4.33 34.53
C ASN A 213 -7.95 -4.15 35.64
N ALA A 214 -7.51 -2.90 35.85
CA ALA A 214 -6.87 -2.53 37.09
C ALA A 214 -7.85 -2.86 38.23
N LYS A 215 -7.33 -3.39 39.33
CA LYS A 215 -8.00 -3.81 40.59
C LYS A 215 -9.40 -3.21 40.80
N LYS A 216 -10.33 -4.05 41.28
CA LYS A 216 -11.73 -3.77 41.69
C LYS A 216 -11.88 -2.62 42.72
N ASP A 217 -11.40 -1.42 42.43
CA ASP A 217 -11.69 -0.22 43.20
C ASP A 217 -12.47 0.75 42.29
N ASN A 218 -13.74 0.93 42.65
CA ASN A 218 -14.72 1.89 42.10
C ASN A 218 -15.53 1.47 40.86
N VAL A 219 -16.27 0.37 41.00
CA VAL A 219 -17.36 -0.09 40.10
C VAL A 219 -18.41 1.00 39.76
N TRP A 220 -18.57 2.02 40.61
CA TRP A 220 -19.55 3.10 40.39
C TRP A 220 -19.09 4.20 39.43
N LYS A 221 -17.79 4.38 39.21
CA LYS A 221 -17.28 5.42 38.28
C LYS A 221 -17.35 4.97 36.80
N TYR A 222 -17.31 3.66 36.55
CA TYR A 222 -17.31 3.07 35.21
C TYR A 222 -18.70 2.81 34.63
N LYS A 223 -19.75 2.73 35.46
CA LYS A 223 -21.11 2.46 34.99
C LYS A 223 -21.78 3.66 34.29
N LEU A 224 -21.31 4.88 34.58
CA LEU A 224 -21.74 6.12 33.94
C LEU A 224 -20.90 6.50 32.71
N LEU A 225 -19.83 5.74 32.43
CA LEU A 225 -18.81 6.08 31.42
C LEU A 225 -18.77 5.11 30.24
N LYS A 226 -19.92 4.56 29.82
CA LYS A 226 -20.05 3.84 28.53
C LYS A 226 -19.79 4.73 27.29
N LEU A 227 -19.30 5.95 27.48
CA LEU A 227 -19.09 6.96 26.45
C LEU A 227 -17.62 7.42 26.28
N PHE A 228 -16.64 6.93 27.05
CA PHE A 228 -15.26 7.43 26.94
C PHE A 228 -14.19 6.32 27.00
N LEU A 229 -13.50 6.12 25.86
CA LEU A 229 -12.41 5.20 25.58
C LEU A 229 -11.10 5.58 26.31
N LYS A 230 -10.98 5.31 27.60
CA LYS A 230 -9.68 5.21 28.31
C LYS A 230 -9.22 3.74 28.46
N ASP A 231 -9.68 2.90 27.53
CA ASP A 231 -9.65 1.45 27.64
C ASP A 231 -8.65 0.79 26.67
N TYR A 232 -7.95 1.54 25.83
CA TYR A 232 -6.82 1.05 25.04
C TYR A 232 -5.55 1.81 25.45
N ILE A 233 -4.43 1.11 25.53
CA ILE A 233 -3.13 1.71 25.82
C ILE A 233 -2.15 1.31 24.72
N MET A 234 -1.32 2.26 24.29
CA MET A 234 -0.17 1.98 23.45
C MET A 234 0.82 1.12 24.26
N VAL A 235 1.31 0.06 23.62
CA VAL A 235 2.30 -0.87 24.18
C VAL A 235 3.66 -0.54 23.61
N VAL A 236 3.77 -0.41 22.30
CA VAL A 236 4.97 0.07 21.61
C VAL A 236 4.57 0.96 20.43
N GLY A 237 5.44 1.88 20.04
CA GLY A 237 5.19 2.89 19.01
C GLY A 237 6.21 4.02 19.07
N THR A 238 5.86 5.18 18.51
CA THR A 238 6.73 6.36 18.29
C THR A 238 7.72 6.65 19.42
N ASP A 239 7.22 6.81 20.65
CA ASP A 239 8.03 7.17 21.82
C ASP A 239 8.23 6.01 22.81
N THR A 240 7.75 4.80 22.48
CA THR A 240 7.80 3.62 23.37
C THR A 240 8.33 2.42 22.61
N LEU A 241 9.64 2.17 22.70
CA LEU A 241 10.29 1.06 21.98
C LEU A 241 10.11 -0.29 22.67
N THR A 242 9.84 -0.29 23.97
CA THR A 242 9.78 -1.48 24.79
C THR A 242 8.80 -1.29 25.94
N GLU A 243 7.99 -2.30 26.22
CA GLU A 243 7.04 -2.27 27.33
C GLU A 243 6.78 -3.69 27.87
N GLU A 244 6.55 -3.78 29.18
CA GLU A 244 6.17 -5.03 29.82
C GLU A 244 4.74 -5.44 29.45
N VAL A 245 4.57 -6.71 29.06
CA VAL A 245 3.28 -7.29 28.71
C VAL A 245 2.81 -8.20 29.84
N PRO A 246 1.54 -8.11 30.27
CA PRO A 246 1.06 -8.94 31.37
C PRO A 246 1.02 -10.42 30.99
N TYR A 247 1.62 -11.26 31.84
CA TYR A 247 1.40 -12.70 31.85
C TYR A 247 0.18 -13.01 32.72
N LEU A 248 -0.85 -13.63 32.14
CA LEU A 248 -2.14 -13.85 32.84
C LEU A 248 -2.28 -15.23 33.49
N GLY A 249 -1.33 -16.14 33.25
CA GLY A 249 -1.32 -17.50 33.79
C GLY A 249 -2.38 -18.42 33.19
N GLY A 250 -2.11 -19.74 33.22
CA GLY A 250 -2.97 -20.72 32.55
C GLY A 250 -3.05 -20.48 31.04
N LYS A 251 -4.02 -21.14 30.39
CA LYS A 251 -4.24 -21.00 28.95
C LYS A 251 -5.02 -19.73 28.64
N THR A 252 -4.31 -18.69 28.23
CA THR A 252 -4.87 -17.34 27.98
C THR A 252 -4.47 -16.79 26.63
N GLU A 253 -5.32 -15.92 26.10
CA GLU A 253 -5.05 -15.13 24.89
C GLU A 253 -5.22 -13.64 25.22
N LEU A 254 -4.29 -12.82 24.77
CA LEU A 254 -4.34 -11.36 24.88
C LEU A 254 -4.23 -10.75 23.49
N ALA A 255 -5.27 -10.00 23.10
CA ALA A 255 -5.32 -9.33 21.81
C ALA A 255 -4.62 -7.97 21.84
N PHE A 256 -3.92 -7.69 20.75
CA PHE A 256 -3.33 -6.42 20.38
C PHE A 256 -3.88 -5.98 19.01
N PHE A 257 -3.84 -4.67 18.79
CA PHE A 257 -4.26 -4.01 17.57
C PHE A 257 -3.08 -3.21 17.03
N VAL A 258 -2.73 -3.44 15.78
CA VAL A 258 -1.54 -2.91 15.13
C VAL A 258 -1.98 -1.98 14.01
N GLU A 259 -1.43 -0.77 13.97
CA GLU A 259 -1.66 0.19 12.87
C GLU A 259 -0.34 0.60 12.21
N GLY A 260 -0.40 0.89 10.91
CA GLY A 260 0.69 1.52 10.17
C GLY A 260 0.56 3.05 10.18
N LEU A 261 1.68 3.75 10.28
CA LEU A 261 1.73 5.21 10.35
C LEU A 261 2.09 5.88 9.03
N ARG A 262 2.84 5.18 8.17
CA ARG A 262 3.23 5.70 6.86
C ARG A 262 3.26 4.59 5.82
N PHE A 263 2.97 4.97 4.59
CA PHE A 263 3.07 4.11 3.41
C PHE A 263 4.52 3.73 3.09
N PRO A 264 4.75 2.62 2.35
CA PRO A 264 6.04 2.37 1.73
C PRO A 264 6.53 3.60 0.97
N ASP A 265 7.83 3.90 1.08
CA ASP A 265 8.46 5.06 0.47
C ASP A 265 9.94 4.74 0.17
N LYS A 266 10.70 5.70 -0.38
CA LYS A 266 12.13 5.54 -0.72
C LYS A 266 12.97 4.95 0.42
N ASP A 267 12.70 5.40 1.65
CA ASP A 267 13.41 5.02 2.86
C ASP A 267 12.72 3.88 3.64
N PHE A 268 11.61 3.35 3.12
CA PHE A 268 10.80 2.33 3.80
C PHE A 268 10.20 1.31 2.84
N ASP A 269 10.70 0.08 2.91
CA ASP A 269 10.28 -0.99 2.01
C ASP A 269 8.90 -1.60 2.32
N GLY A 270 8.27 -1.15 3.42
CA GLY A 270 6.98 -1.61 3.92
C GLY A 270 7.07 -2.64 5.06
N LEU A 271 8.24 -3.14 5.44
CA LEU A 271 8.36 -4.20 6.45
C LEU A 271 8.55 -3.65 7.87
N VAL A 272 7.72 -4.14 8.80
CA VAL A 272 7.87 -3.85 10.24
C VAL A 272 7.94 -5.14 11.04
N THR A 273 8.74 -5.14 12.11
CA THR A 273 9.01 -6.33 12.93
C THR A 273 8.69 -6.07 14.39
N ILE A 274 7.91 -6.96 15.01
CA ILE A 274 7.54 -6.90 16.43
C ILE A 274 8.10 -8.14 17.12
N ASN A 275 8.74 -7.95 18.27
CA ASN A 275 9.33 -9.02 19.06
C ASN A 275 8.67 -9.11 20.43
N LEU A 276 8.50 -10.33 20.92
CA LEU A 276 8.13 -10.61 22.31
C LEU A 276 9.21 -11.48 22.94
N SER A 277 9.83 -10.99 24.00
CA SER A 277 10.88 -11.69 24.72
C SER A 277 10.45 -12.08 26.13
N LEU A 278 10.79 -13.31 26.55
CA LEU A 278 10.79 -13.73 27.94
C LEU A 278 12.14 -13.38 28.56
N LEU A 279 12.13 -12.56 29.60
CA LEU A 279 13.34 -12.06 30.26
C LEU A 279 13.58 -12.79 31.60
N GLU A 280 14.83 -13.17 31.84
CA GLU A 280 15.30 -13.81 33.07
C GLU A 280 16.07 -12.80 33.94
N PRO A 281 15.81 -12.74 35.26
CA PRO A 281 16.50 -11.83 36.16
C PRO A 281 17.95 -12.26 36.43
N CYS A 282 18.90 -11.35 36.26
CA CYS A 282 20.34 -11.60 36.49
C CYS A 282 20.82 -11.25 37.91
N GLY A 283 19.97 -10.64 38.72
CA GLY A 283 20.31 -10.11 40.05
C GLY A 283 19.98 -8.63 40.17
N LYS A 284 19.98 -8.13 41.42
CA LYS A 284 19.59 -6.74 41.71
C LYS A 284 20.57 -5.75 41.06
N GLY A 285 20.04 -4.85 40.23
CA GLY A 285 20.81 -3.79 39.58
C GLY A 285 21.47 -4.18 38.25
N PHE A 286 21.23 -5.39 37.74
CA PHE A 286 21.70 -5.84 36.43
C PHE A 286 20.54 -5.93 35.44
N PRO A 287 20.77 -5.69 34.14
CA PRO A 287 19.75 -5.89 33.12
C PRO A 287 19.33 -7.37 33.06
N GLU A 288 18.06 -7.61 32.77
CA GLU A 288 17.54 -8.96 32.55
C GLU A 288 18.05 -9.52 31.21
N THR A 289 18.13 -10.84 31.11
CA THR A 289 18.60 -11.53 29.89
C THR A 289 17.41 -12.08 29.11
N PRO A 290 17.28 -11.82 27.80
CA PRO A 290 16.28 -12.49 26.97
C PRO A 290 16.64 -13.97 26.81
N ILE A 291 15.72 -14.85 27.20
CA ILE A 291 15.91 -16.31 27.17
C ILE A 291 15.08 -17.00 26.08
N PHE A 292 14.09 -16.29 25.54
CA PHE A 292 13.27 -16.68 24.41
C PHE A 292 12.77 -15.40 23.73
N THR A 293 12.69 -15.42 22.41
CA THR A 293 12.10 -14.35 21.62
C THR A 293 11.26 -14.98 20.52
N ASP A 294 10.02 -14.52 20.40
CA ASP A 294 9.15 -14.81 19.27
C ASP A 294 8.95 -13.54 18.45
N THR A 295 8.92 -13.68 17.13
CA THR A 295 8.99 -12.55 16.18
C THR A 295 7.89 -12.68 15.14
N VAL A 296 7.20 -11.57 14.89
CA VAL A 296 6.22 -11.44 13.81
C VAL A 296 6.60 -10.29 12.87
N VAL A 297 6.31 -10.46 11.59
CA VAL A 297 6.59 -9.48 10.53
C VAL A 297 5.28 -9.10 9.84
N PHE A 298 5.08 -7.80 9.64
CA PHE A 298 4.01 -7.25 8.82
C PHE A 298 4.59 -6.56 7.58
N HIS A 299 3.83 -6.58 6.49
CA HIS A 299 4.04 -5.69 5.35
C HIS A 299 2.92 -4.65 5.31
N VAL A 300 3.29 -3.37 5.30
CA VAL A 300 2.34 -2.25 5.15
C VAL A 300 1.75 -2.27 3.74
N SER A 301 0.42 -2.16 3.62
CA SER A 301 -0.27 -2.14 2.33
C SER A 301 0.24 -0.97 1.47
N PRO A 302 0.54 -1.21 0.18
CA PRO A 302 0.82 -0.12 -0.74
C PRO A 302 -0.46 0.66 -1.04
N TRP A 303 -0.29 1.89 -1.51
CA TRP A 303 -1.34 2.66 -2.18
C TRP A 303 -1.50 2.17 -3.64
N ILE A 304 -2.72 1.93 -4.08
CA ILE A 304 -3.03 1.32 -5.38
C ILE A 304 -4.04 2.17 -6.15
N MET A 305 -3.67 2.56 -7.36
CA MET A 305 -4.49 3.41 -8.25
C MET A 305 -5.49 2.58 -9.09
N THR A 306 -6.59 3.20 -9.53
CA THR A 306 -7.65 2.49 -10.27
C THR A 306 -7.74 2.91 -11.75
N PRO A 307 -7.54 2.01 -12.73
CA PRO A 307 -7.63 2.37 -14.15
C PRO A 307 -9.06 2.67 -14.59
N ASN A 308 -9.19 3.43 -15.69
CA ASN A 308 -10.48 3.81 -16.30
C ASN A 308 -11.40 2.63 -16.68
N THR A 309 -10.85 1.41 -16.75
CA THR A 309 -11.60 0.18 -17.02
C THR A 309 -12.28 -0.42 -15.78
N LEU A 310 -11.96 0.03 -14.56
CA LEU A 310 -12.66 -0.39 -13.35
C LEU A 310 -14.00 0.34 -13.22
N LYS A 311 -14.94 -0.30 -12.51
CA LYS A 311 -16.32 0.15 -12.39
C LYS A 311 -16.38 1.47 -11.61
N PRO A 312 -17.00 2.53 -12.16
CA PRO A 312 -17.21 3.79 -11.44
C PRO A 312 -18.09 3.62 -10.21
N VAL A 313 -17.86 4.45 -9.20
CA VAL A 313 -18.64 4.56 -7.95
C VAL A 313 -19.23 5.96 -7.84
N GLU A 314 -18.39 6.98 -7.95
CA GLU A 314 -18.77 8.38 -7.72
C GLU A 314 -17.93 9.31 -8.58
N VAL A 315 -18.59 10.30 -9.20
CA VAL A 315 -17.95 11.33 -10.03
C VAL A 315 -17.83 12.62 -9.25
N TYR A 316 -16.68 13.26 -9.32
CA TYR A 316 -16.34 14.51 -8.65
C TYR A 316 -16.15 15.61 -9.70
N VAL A 317 -16.78 16.76 -9.49
CA VAL A 317 -16.64 17.93 -10.39
C VAL A 317 -16.71 19.23 -9.60
N CYS A 318 -16.13 20.29 -10.15
CA CYS A 318 -16.28 21.64 -9.62
C CYS A 318 -17.48 22.37 -10.25
N SER A 319 -18.17 23.17 -9.44
CA SER A 319 -19.06 24.23 -9.90
C SER A 319 -18.32 25.56 -9.83
N THR A 320 -18.28 26.27 -10.95
CA THR A 320 -17.74 27.64 -11.07
C THR A 320 -18.81 28.56 -11.68
N ASN A 321 -18.60 29.87 -11.60
CA ASN A 321 -19.54 30.89 -12.08
C ASN A 321 -19.87 30.82 -13.58
N ASP A 322 -19.03 30.15 -14.37
CA ASP A 322 -19.04 30.14 -15.83
C ASP A 322 -19.26 28.75 -16.44
N ASN A 323 -19.35 27.67 -15.66
CA ASN A 323 -19.38 26.29 -16.18
C ASN A 323 -20.76 25.59 -16.19
N TYR A 324 -21.86 26.34 -16.10
CA TYR A 324 -23.21 25.77 -16.00
C TYR A 324 -23.56 24.74 -17.10
N THR A 325 -23.19 25.01 -18.36
CA THR A 325 -23.47 24.12 -19.51
C THR A 325 -22.73 22.78 -19.37
N PHE A 326 -21.46 22.83 -18.98
CA PHE A 326 -20.64 21.66 -18.69
C PHE A 326 -21.24 20.85 -17.53
N LEU A 327 -21.50 21.52 -16.40
CA LEU A 327 -21.99 20.87 -15.19
C LEU A 327 -23.35 20.19 -15.41
N LYS A 328 -24.24 20.82 -16.19
CA LYS A 328 -25.52 20.22 -16.58
C LYS A 328 -25.31 18.94 -17.39
N SER A 329 -24.41 18.97 -18.37
CA SER A 329 -24.13 17.83 -19.25
C SER A 329 -23.51 16.66 -18.47
N ILE A 330 -22.58 16.93 -17.55
CA ILE A 330 -22.03 15.92 -16.64
C ILE A 330 -23.12 15.34 -15.76
N LYS A 331 -23.97 16.19 -15.17
CA LYS A 331 -25.09 15.73 -14.33
C LYS A 331 -26.03 14.81 -15.10
N ASP A 332 -26.36 15.15 -16.34
CA ASP A 332 -27.22 14.33 -17.20
C ASP A 332 -26.55 12.99 -17.55
N LEU A 333 -25.25 12.99 -17.88
CA LEU A 333 -24.47 11.78 -18.12
C LEU A 333 -24.42 10.87 -16.88
N VAL A 334 -24.05 11.41 -15.73
CA VAL A 334 -23.91 10.65 -14.48
C VAL A 334 -25.25 10.07 -14.02
N ASN A 335 -26.33 10.86 -14.09
CA ASN A 335 -27.69 10.40 -13.80
C ASN A 335 -28.13 9.27 -14.74
N LYS A 336 -27.82 9.37 -16.03
CA LYS A 336 -28.10 8.32 -17.03
C LYS A 336 -27.37 7.01 -16.70
N CYS A 337 -26.17 7.09 -16.14
CA CYS A 337 -25.38 5.93 -15.74
C CYS A 337 -25.78 5.35 -14.37
N GLY A 338 -26.48 6.13 -13.53
CA GLY A 338 -26.88 5.71 -12.19
C GLY A 338 -25.75 5.77 -11.15
N TYR A 339 -24.70 6.56 -11.40
CA TYR A 339 -23.60 6.77 -10.46
C TYR A 339 -23.85 7.99 -9.55
N LYS A 340 -23.11 8.09 -8.44
CA LYS A 340 -23.15 9.26 -7.55
C LYS A 340 -22.40 10.43 -8.18
N LEU A 341 -22.78 11.65 -7.80
CA LEU A 341 -22.15 12.90 -8.22
C LEU A 341 -21.87 13.77 -6.99
N LYS A 342 -20.60 14.10 -6.75
CA LYS A 342 -20.15 15.07 -5.74
C LYS A 342 -19.69 16.34 -6.42
N ILE A 343 -20.32 17.46 -6.05
CA ILE A 343 -20.01 18.78 -6.62
C ILE A 343 -19.27 19.60 -5.57
N CYS A 344 -18.03 19.99 -5.88
CA CYS A 344 -17.30 20.99 -5.10
C CYS A 344 -17.72 22.39 -5.55
N HIS A 345 -18.21 23.20 -4.62
CA HIS A 345 -18.72 24.55 -4.91
C HIS A 345 -17.69 25.64 -4.60
N GLU A 346 -17.96 26.87 -5.06
CA GLU A 346 -17.04 28.01 -4.99
C GLU A 346 -16.55 28.39 -3.59
N TYR A 347 -17.31 28.09 -2.53
CA TYR A 347 -16.84 28.33 -1.16
C TYR A 347 -15.64 27.45 -0.79
N MET A 348 -15.42 26.34 -1.49
CA MET A 348 -14.33 25.40 -1.28
C MET A 348 -13.30 25.49 -2.40
N ASN A 349 -13.73 25.41 -3.67
CA ASN A 349 -12.82 25.40 -4.81
C ASN A 349 -12.25 26.78 -5.20
N ARG A 350 -12.82 27.88 -4.68
CA ARG A 350 -12.35 29.26 -4.92
C ARG A 350 -12.17 29.66 -6.39
N GLY A 351 -12.88 28.98 -7.31
CA GLY A 351 -12.80 29.20 -8.75
C GLY A 351 -11.88 28.21 -9.50
N ASP A 352 -11.11 27.39 -8.78
CA ASP A 352 -10.37 26.29 -9.39
C ASP A 352 -11.34 25.18 -9.82
N ARG A 353 -11.18 24.75 -11.07
CA ARG A 353 -12.08 23.83 -11.77
C ARG A 353 -11.45 22.48 -12.07
N TRP A 354 -10.16 22.33 -11.75
CA TRP A 354 -9.32 21.22 -12.19
C TRP A 354 -9.32 20.08 -11.17
N MET A 355 -10.47 19.42 -11.03
CA MET A 355 -10.67 18.34 -10.05
C MET A 355 -9.70 17.15 -10.26
N GLN A 356 -9.30 16.86 -11.50
CA GLN A 356 -8.33 15.80 -11.80
C GLN A 356 -6.89 16.19 -11.43
N ASP A 357 -6.58 17.48 -11.44
CA ASP A 357 -5.22 17.96 -11.21
C ASP A 357 -4.83 17.92 -9.73
N GLU A 358 -5.80 18.09 -8.83
CA GLU A 358 -5.55 18.21 -7.40
C GLU A 358 -5.38 16.85 -6.70
N LEU A 359 -6.09 15.83 -7.15
CA LEU A 359 -6.19 14.58 -6.39
C LEU A 359 -6.27 13.36 -7.30
N GLU A 360 -5.86 12.22 -6.78
CA GLU A 360 -5.96 10.93 -7.45
C GLU A 360 -6.53 9.89 -6.50
N PHE A 361 -7.55 9.16 -6.95
CA PHE A 361 -8.19 8.14 -6.13
C PHE A 361 -7.46 6.81 -6.23
N GLY A 362 -6.98 6.33 -5.08
CA GLY A 362 -6.51 4.96 -4.92
C GLY A 362 -7.22 4.24 -3.79
N TYR A 363 -6.68 3.11 -3.39
CA TYR A 363 -7.16 2.32 -2.26
C TYR A 363 -6.01 1.58 -1.57
N ILE A 364 -6.28 1.12 -0.35
CA ILE A 364 -5.45 0.16 0.38
C ILE A 364 -6.27 -1.08 0.71
N ASP A 365 -5.62 -2.23 0.86
CA ASP A 365 -6.31 -3.51 0.97
C ASP A 365 -5.57 -4.46 1.91
N SER A 366 -6.34 -5.19 2.70
CA SER A 366 -5.88 -6.25 3.60
C SER A 366 -6.90 -7.39 3.64
N PRO A 367 -6.58 -8.54 4.26
CA PRO A 367 -7.55 -9.63 4.43
C PRO A 367 -8.77 -9.26 5.28
N HIS A 368 -8.67 -8.27 6.17
CA HIS A 368 -9.70 -7.93 7.14
C HIS A 368 -10.48 -6.65 6.80
N HIS A 369 -9.88 -5.72 6.05
CA HIS A 369 -10.49 -4.43 5.73
C HIS A 369 -9.90 -3.80 4.45
N GLN A 370 -10.68 -2.94 3.79
CA GLN A 370 -10.33 -2.27 2.53
C GLN A 370 -11.09 -0.94 2.43
N PHE A 371 -10.37 0.16 2.10
CA PHE A 371 -10.99 1.47 1.90
C PHE A 371 -10.22 2.34 0.89
N PRO A 372 -10.89 3.31 0.23
CA PRO A 372 -10.25 4.25 -0.69
C PRO A 372 -9.34 5.24 0.05
N VAL A 373 -8.28 5.68 -0.63
CA VAL A 373 -7.31 6.66 -0.12
C VAL A 373 -7.02 7.68 -1.21
N VAL A 374 -7.24 8.96 -0.93
CA VAL A 374 -6.86 10.05 -1.82
C VAL A 374 -5.36 10.30 -1.72
N LEU A 375 -4.66 10.28 -2.85
CA LEU A 375 -3.37 10.94 -2.99
C LEU A 375 -3.62 12.40 -3.39
N ASP A 376 -3.14 13.33 -2.57
CA ASP A 376 -3.27 14.77 -2.76
C ASP A 376 -2.01 15.34 -3.43
N SER A 377 -2.20 16.14 -4.48
CA SER A 377 -1.13 16.63 -5.34
C SER A 377 -0.37 17.77 -4.66
N PRO A 378 0.97 17.82 -4.78
CA PRO A 378 1.73 18.99 -4.32
C PRO A 378 1.52 20.23 -5.19
N ARG A 379 0.62 20.19 -6.19
CA ARG A 379 0.16 21.37 -6.94
C ARG A 379 -0.29 22.49 -5.99
N ASP A 380 -0.94 22.12 -4.88
CA ASP A 380 -1.42 23.02 -3.81
C ASP A 380 -2.16 24.25 -4.37
N GLY A 381 -3.15 23.98 -5.23
CA GLY A 381 -3.94 25.02 -5.89
C GLY A 381 -5.02 25.61 -4.98
N ASP A 382 -5.99 26.28 -5.61
CA ASP A 382 -7.18 26.78 -4.90
C ASP A 382 -8.12 25.63 -4.46
N LEU A 383 -7.85 24.39 -4.89
CA LEU A 383 -8.52 23.16 -4.46
C LEU A 383 -7.79 22.38 -3.35
N GLN A 384 -6.62 22.82 -2.87
CA GLN A 384 -5.77 22.10 -1.89
C GLN A 384 -6.49 21.60 -0.64
N ASP A 385 -7.50 22.33 -0.15
CA ASP A 385 -8.20 21.94 1.07
C ASP A 385 -9.29 20.88 0.79
N PHE A 386 -9.68 20.66 -0.46
CA PHE A 386 -10.81 19.80 -0.81
C PHE A 386 -10.59 18.33 -0.43
N PRO A 387 -9.45 17.69 -0.76
CA PRO A 387 -9.18 16.32 -0.33
C PRO A 387 -9.29 16.13 1.18
N TYR A 388 -8.62 16.99 1.96
CA TYR A 388 -8.57 16.87 3.41
C TYR A 388 -9.88 17.29 4.10
N GLU A 389 -10.47 18.43 3.73
CA GLU A 389 -11.66 18.95 4.42
C GLU A 389 -12.94 18.26 3.95
N SER A 390 -13.03 17.85 2.68
CA SER A 390 -14.27 17.34 2.08
C SER A 390 -14.30 15.84 1.82
N ILE A 391 -13.15 15.18 1.64
CA ILE A 391 -13.09 13.75 1.31
C ILE A 391 -12.68 12.91 2.51
N LEU A 392 -11.58 13.23 3.20
CA LEU A 392 -11.10 12.51 4.38
C LEU A 392 -12.24 12.29 5.38
N GLY A 393 -12.37 11.08 5.89
CA GLY A 393 -13.40 10.71 6.86
C GLY A 393 -13.34 9.22 7.14
N PRO A 394 -14.35 8.66 7.84
CA PRO A 394 -14.37 7.24 8.17
C PRO A 394 -14.35 6.38 6.91
N ASP A 395 -13.44 5.40 6.83
CA ASP A 395 -13.21 4.55 5.67
C ASP A 395 -12.88 5.35 4.38
N PHE A 396 -12.24 6.51 4.51
CA PHE A 396 -11.70 7.26 3.37
C PHE A 396 -10.40 7.97 3.75
N GLY A 397 -9.29 7.36 3.35
CA GLY A 397 -7.96 7.82 3.70
C GLY A 397 -7.45 9.02 2.91
N TYR A 398 -6.38 9.62 3.42
CA TYR A 398 -5.67 10.75 2.81
C TYR A 398 -4.16 10.53 2.91
N VAL A 399 -3.45 10.86 1.83
CA VAL A 399 -1.98 10.89 1.80
C VAL A 399 -1.51 12.00 0.86
N THR A 400 -0.41 12.67 1.20
CA THR A 400 0.23 13.69 0.35
C THR A 400 1.75 13.54 0.38
N ARG A 401 2.45 14.21 -0.53
CA ARG A 401 3.92 14.31 -0.56
C ARG A 401 4.34 15.76 -0.80
N HIS A 402 4.88 16.40 0.24
CA HIS A 402 5.32 17.80 0.14
C HIS A 402 6.72 17.93 -0.48
N ALA A 403 6.81 18.74 -1.54
CA ALA A 403 8.07 19.10 -2.19
C ALA A 403 8.77 20.26 -1.45
N LEU A 404 9.56 19.95 -0.41
CA LEU A 404 10.16 20.99 0.45
C LEU A 404 11.28 21.82 -0.21
N ASN A 405 12.03 21.24 -1.16
CA ASN A 405 13.20 21.87 -1.80
C ASN A 405 13.19 21.72 -3.34
N GLU A 406 12.03 21.41 -3.91
CA GLU A 406 11.85 21.21 -5.35
C GLU A 406 10.81 22.19 -5.87
N GLU A 407 10.97 22.65 -7.10
CA GLU A 407 9.97 23.50 -7.76
C GLU A 407 8.83 22.60 -8.24
N VAL A 408 7.66 22.75 -7.63
CA VAL A 408 6.42 22.13 -8.11
C VAL A 408 6.10 22.72 -9.49
N SER A 409 5.90 21.84 -10.45
CA SER A 409 5.62 22.20 -11.83
C SER A 409 4.23 21.73 -12.26
N SER A 410 3.82 22.13 -13.47
CA SER A 410 2.58 21.62 -14.06
C SER A 410 2.54 20.09 -14.14
N LEU A 411 3.69 19.40 -14.20
CA LEU A 411 3.75 17.93 -14.27
C LEU A 411 3.48 17.23 -12.92
N ASP A 412 3.34 18.00 -11.84
CA ASP A 412 2.95 17.49 -10.52
C ASP A 412 1.42 17.41 -10.34
N SER A 413 0.65 18.05 -11.21
CA SER A 413 -0.80 17.90 -11.26
C SER A 413 -1.16 16.47 -11.72
N PHE A 414 -2.22 15.89 -11.15
CA PHE A 414 -2.56 14.49 -11.37
C PHE A 414 -3.35 14.17 -12.65
N GLY A 415 -3.66 15.16 -13.49
CA GLY A 415 -3.85 14.90 -14.94
C GLY A 415 -2.61 14.25 -15.59
N ASN A 416 -1.44 14.43 -14.98
CA ASN A 416 -0.18 13.79 -15.39
C ASN A 416 0.11 12.43 -14.69
N LEU A 417 -0.86 11.87 -13.96
CA LEU A 417 -0.74 10.61 -13.23
C LEU A 417 -1.90 9.68 -13.61
N GLU A 418 -1.62 8.68 -14.44
CA GLU A 418 -2.63 7.74 -14.96
C GLU A 418 -2.21 6.29 -14.71
N VAL A 419 -3.11 5.32 -14.87
CA VAL A 419 -2.76 3.89 -14.74
C VAL A 419 -3.38 3.07 -15.85
N SER A 420 -2.57 2.20 -16.43
CA SER A 420 -3.03 1.24 -17.43
C SER A 420 -3.94 0.16 -16.83
N PRO A 421 -4.85 -0.43 -17.62
CA PRO A 421 -5.53 -1.66 -17.23
C PRO A 421 -4.54 -2.83 -16.99
N PRO A 422 -4.99 -3.96 -16.42
CA PRO A 422 -4.15 -5.14 -16.25
C PRO A 422 -3.54 -5.64 -17.57
N VAL A 423 -2.24 -5.90 -17.58
CA VAL A 423 -1.50 -6.35 -18.76
C VAL A 423 -0.55 -7.50 -18.45
N THR A 424 -0.10 -8.19 -19.50
CA THR A 424 1.01 -9.14 -19.43
C THR A 424 2.00 -8.81 -20.53
N VAL A 425 3.26 -8.66 -20.15
CA VAL A 425 4.33 -8.19 -21.03
C VAL A 425 5.52 -9.13 -20.92
N ASN A 426 5.91 -9.76 -22.03
CA ASN A 426 7.04 -10.69 -22.08
C ASN A 426 7.02 -11.77 -20.97
N GLY A 427 5.82 -12.27 -20.65
CA GLY A 427 5.61 -13.28 -19.60
C GLY A 427 5.61 -12.76 -18.16
N LYS A 428 5.72 -11.44 -17.93
CA LYS A 428 5.48 -10.79 -16.63
C LYS A 428 4.05 -10.25 -16.57
N SER A 429 3.29 -10.67 -15.56
CA SER A 429 1.93 -10.19 -15.34
C SER A 429 1.93 -8.94 -14.47
N TYR A 430 1.13 -7.95 -14.87
CA TYR A 430 0.83 -6.72 -14.13
C TYR A 430 -0.69 -6.69 -13.87
N PRO A 431 -1.18 -7.48 -12.89
CA PRO A 431 -2.62 -7.69 -12.67
C PRO A 431 -3.35 -6.47 -12.11
N LEU A 432 -2.60 -5.49 -11.61
CA LEU A 432 -3.10 -4.19 -11.15
C LEU A 432 -2.83 -3.08 -12.17
N GLY A 433 -2.29 -3.42 -13.34
CA GLY A 433 -1.81 -2.45 -14.30
C GLY A 433 -0.45 -1.85 -13.93
N ARG A 434 -0.08 -0.79 -14.64
CA ARG A 434 1.14 -0.01 -14.44
C ARG A 434 0.82 1.47 -14.44
N ILE A 435 1.30 2.18 -13.43
CA ILE A 435 1.22 3.64 -13.34
C ILE A 435 1.95 4.26 -14.54
N ILE A 436 1.47 5.41 -15.00
CA ILE A 436 1.94 6.17 -16.14
C ILE A 436 2.10 7.61 -15.66
N ILE A 437 3.30 8.15 -15.78
CA ILE A 437 3.57 9.57 -15.51
C ILE A 437 4.20 10.24 -16.71
N GLY A 438 3.91 11.51 -16.92
CA GLY A 438 4.58 12.31 -17.95
C GLY A 438 5.83 12.99 -17.43
N VAL A 439 6.86 13.03 -18.27
CA VAL A 439 8.19 13.60 -18.00
C VAL A 439 8.72 14.35 -19.23
N ALA A 440 9.82 15.07 -19.04
CA ALA A 440 10.58 15.59 -20.15
C ALA A 440 11.41 14.51 -20.85
N PHE A 441 11.76 14.80 -22.11
CA PHE A 441 12.67 13.95 -22.85
C PHE A 441 14.05 13.89 -22.15
N PRO A 442 14.73 12.73 -22.10
CA PRO A 442 16.00 12.60 -21.36
C PRO A 442 17.12 13.56 -21.81
N THR A 443 17.09 14.02 -23.05
CA THR A 443 18.07 14.99 -23.59
C THR A 443 17.66 16.45 -23.40
N ALA A 444 16.52 16.73 -22.76
CA ALA A 444 16.08 18.09 -22.50
C ALA A 444 16.95 18.74 -21.41
N THR A 445 17.52 19.91 -21.72
CA THR A 445 18.36 20.66 -20.78
C THR A 445 17.57 21.53 -19.80
N ARG A 446 16.27 21.73 -20.05
CA ARG A 446 15.32 22.51 -19.23
C ARG A 446 13.94 21.83 -19.17
N GLY A 447 13.95 20.51 -19.12
CA GLY A 447 12.73 19.73 -19.08
C GLY A 447 12.01 19.85 -17.74
N ARG A 448 10.67 19.85 -17.75
CA ARG A 448 9.88 19.68 -16.52
C ARG A 448 9.76 18.19 -16.19
N ASN A 449 9.70 17.85 -14.91
CA ASN A 449 9.37 16.51 -14.44
C ASN A 449 8.49 16.63 -13.20
N MET A 450 7.69 15.60 -12.93
CA MET A 450 7.08 15.42 -11.62
C MET A 450 8.17 15.40 -10.54
N THR A 451 7.91 16.01 -9.40
CA THR A 451 8.83 16.07 -8.25
C THR A 451 9.29 14.68 -7.84
N GLN A 452 10.55 14.59 -7.41
CA GLN A 452 11.17 13.31 -7.05
C GLN A 452 10.47 12.67 -5.87
N VAL A 453 9.91 13.45 -4.94
CA VAL A 453 9.19 12.93 -3.77
C VAL A 453 7.92 12.16 -4.15
N VAL A 454 7.18 12.61 -5.18
CA VAL A 454 6.01 11.88 -5.70
C VAL A 454 6.46 10.65 -6.49
N GLN A 455 7.48 10.77 -7.33
CA GLN A 455 8.03 9.61 -8.05
C GLN A 455 8.53 8.54 -7.07
N ASP A 456 9.32 8.91 -6.08
CA ASP A 456 9.84 8.00 -5.06
C ASP A 456 8.71 7.26 -4.34
N PHE A 457 7.63 7.96 -3.98
CA PHE A 457 6.43 7.36 -3.41
C PHE A 457 5.79 6.33 -4.36
N LEU A 458 5.52 6.70 -5.62
CA LEU A 458 4.84 5.82 -6.59
C LEU A 458 5.66 4.56 -6.89
N TRP A 459 6.99 4.67 -7.01
CA TRP A 459 7.87 3.52 -7.23
C TRP A 459 7.96 2.61 -6.00
N ALA A 460 7.94 3.17 -4.79
CA ALA A 460 8.01 2.41 -3.55
C ALA A 460 6.80 1.49 -3.32
N GLN A 461 5.67 1.76 -3.98
CA GLN A 461 4.46 0.92 -3.89
C GLN A 461 4.65 -0.46 -4.55
N LYS A 462 5.60 -0.59 -5.50
CA LYS A 462 6.01 -1.83 -6.21
C LYS A 462 4.94 -2.52 -7.08
N VAL A 463 3.65 -2.42 -6.72
CA VAL A 463 2.59 -3.27 -7.28
C VAL A 463 2.02 -2.79 -8.62
N GLN A 464 2.31 -1.55 -9.00
CA GLN A 464 1.93 -0.93 -10.28
C GLN A 464 3.12 -0.24 -10.96
N GLU A 465 4.30 -0.90 -10.95
CA GLU A 465 5.58 -0.40 -11.49
C GLU A 465 5.44 0.69 -12.57
N PRO A 466 5.76 1.97 -12.24
CA PRO A 466 5.49 3.10 -13.13
C PRO A 466 6.20 3.05 -14.49
N ILE A 467 5.62 3.75 -15.47
CA ILE A 467 6.15 4.01 -16.81
C ILE A 467 6.25 5.53 -16.97
N ALA A 468 7.39 6.01 -17.45
CA ALA A 468 7.57 7.42 -17.78
C ALA A 468 7.30 7.65 -19.28
N LEU A 469 6.40 8.57 -19.59
CA LEU A 469 6.03 9.01 -20.94
C LEU A 469 6.54 10.42 -21.21
N TYR A 470 6.72 10.78 -22.47
CA TYR A 470 7.11 12.12 -22.86
C TYR A 470 5.88 13.01 -23.00
N SER A 471 5.64 13.88 -22.03
CA SER A 471 4.51 14.84 -22.03
C SER A 471 4.96 16.30 -22.10
N ASP A 472 6.23 16.61 -21.82
CA ASP A 472 6.73 18.00 -21.73
C ASP A 472 6.71 18.79 -23.06
N TRP A 473 6.33 18.13 -24.17
CA TRP A 473 6.01 18.80 -25.44
C TRP A 473 4.68 19.57 -25.40
N LEU A 474 3.81 19.33 -24.41
CA LEU A 474 2.56 20.05 -24.19
C LEU A 474 2.75 21.23 -23.24
N VAL A 475 1.98 22.32 -23.43
CA VAL A 475 2.05 23.50 -22.56
C VAL A 475 1.66 23.12 -21.13
N VAL A 476 0.57 22.39 -20.94
CA VAL A 476 0.19 21.89 -19.62
C VAL A 476 1.07 20.69 -19.23
N GLY A 477 1.29 19.74 -20.15
CA GLY A 477 2.33 18.72 -19.97
C GLY A 477 1.81 17.44 -19.34
N HIS A 478 0.54 17.12 -19.53
CA HIS A 478 -0.13 15.97 -18.90
C HIS A 478 -0.29 14.81 -19.89
N VAL A 479 -0.31 13.57 -19.37
CA VAL A 479 -0.49 12.38 -20.21
C VAL A 479 -1.93 12.21 -20.68
N ASP A 480 -2.90 12.68 -19.89
CA ASP A 480 -4.33 12.66 -20.22
C ASP A 480 -4.71 13.54 -21.43
N GLU A 481 -3.81 14.41 -21.89
CA GLU A 481 -4.01 15.25 -23.08
C GLU A 481 -3.79 14.48 -24.38
N PHE A 482 -3.15 13.31 -24.35
CA PHE A 482 -2.88 12.57 -25.59
C PHE A 482 -3.20 11.08 -25.51
N MET A 483 -3.56 10.56 -24.32
CA MET A 483 -3.94 9.18 -24.16
C MET A 483 -5.08 8.96 -23.15
N THR A 484 -5.88 7.93 -23.37
CA THR A 484 -6.79 7.39 -22.36
C THR A 484 -7.05 5.90 -22.62
N PHE A 485 -7.59 5.19 -21.63
CA PHE A 485 -8.01 3.79 -21.77
C PHE A 485 -9.53 3.67 -21.68
N VAL A 486 -10.12 2.89 -22.59
CA VAL A 486 -11.55 2.55 -22.56
C VAL A 486 -11.74 1.03 -22.52
N PRO A 487 -12.79 0.51 -21.86
CA PRO A 487 -13.08 -0.92 -21.89
C PRO A 487 -13.47 -1.37 -23.30
N ALA A 488 -13.15 -2.62 -23.64
CA ALA A 488 -13.52 -3.25 -24.89
C ALA A 488 -13.90 -4.72 -24.67
N PRO A 489 -14.80 -5.31 -25.48
CA PRO A 489 -15.29 -6.66 -25.25
C PRO A 489 -14.27 -7.75 -25.63
N ASP A 490 -13.29 -7.43 -26.46
CA ASP A 490 -12.35 -8.36 -27.09
C ASP A 490 -10.89 -8.10 -26.67
N ARG A 491 -9.98 -8.90 -27.23
CA ARG A 491 -8.52 -8.80 -27.01
C ARG A 491 -8.15 -8.66 -25.53
N LYS A 492 -7.40 -7.62 -25.17
CA LYS A 492 -6.95 -7.31 -23.81
C LYS A 492 -8.04 -6.71 -22.91
N LYS A 493 -9.30 -6.69 -23.37
CA LYS A 493 -10.47 -6.12 -22.69
C LYS A 493 -10.47 -4.60 -22.55
N PHE A 494 -9.57 -3.94 -23.28
CA PHE A 494 -9.52 -2.49 -23.39
C PHE A 494 -8.97 -2.05 -24.76
N ARG A 495 -9.05 -0.75 -25.02
CA ARG A 495 -8.28 -0.06 -26.06
C ARG A 495 -7.56 1.14 -25.45
N LEU A 496 -6.34 1.38 -25.92
CA LEU A 496 -5.64 2.64 -25.74
C LEU A 496 -6.13 3.60 -26.83
N LEU A 497 -6.69 4.73 -26.43
CA LEU A 497 -7.01 5.82 -27.34
C LEU A 497 -5.84 6.78 -27.36
N LEU A 498 -5.36 7.16 -28.54
CA LEU A 498 -4.31 8.15 -28.71
C LEU A 498 -4.82 9.33 -29.54
N ALA A 499 -4.44 10.55 -29.15
CA ALA A 499 -4.60 11.69 -30.04
C ALA A 499 -3.79 11.48 -31.33
N SER A 500 -4.32 11.87 -32.50
CA SER A 500 -3.61 11.71 -33.76
C SER A 500 -3.87 12.88 -34.73
N PRO A 501 -2.88 13.78 -34.88
CA PRO A 501 -2.87 14.76 -35.95
C PRO A 501 -3.03 14.16 -37.34
N ASP A 502 -2.40 13.02 -37.61
CA ASP A 502 -2.51 12.36 -38.92
C ASP A 502 -3.95 11.89 -39.20
N ALA A 503 -4.66 11.35 -38.20
CA ALA A 503 -6.08 11.04 -38.31
C ALA A 503 -6.92 12.31 -38.53
N GLY A 504 -6.62 13.41 -37.82
CA GLY A 504 -7.27 14.71 -38.01
C GLY A 504 -7.13 15.25 -39.44
N TYR A 505 -5.92 15.26 -39.98
CA TYR A 505 -5.67 15.66 -41.37
C TYR A 505 -6.32 14.70 -42.37
N LYS A 506 -6.42 13.40 -42.08
CA LYS A 506 -7.10 12.42 -42.94
C LYS A 506 -8.59 12.74 -43.06
N VAL A 507 -9.26 13.06 -41.95
CA VAL A 507 -10.67 13.49 -41.94
C VAL A 507 -10.83 14.76 -42.80
N PHE A 508 -10.03 15.79 -42.55
CA PHE A 508 -10.13 17.07 -43.28
C PHE A 508 -9.83 16.94 -44.77
N LYS A 509 -8.80 16.17 -45.16
CA LYS A 509 -8.53 15.86 -46.57
C LYS A 509 -9.69 15.09 -47.22
N SER A 510 -10.34 14.19 -46.49
CA SER A 510 -11.54 13.51 -47.00
C SER A 510 -12.70 14.48 -47.20
N LEU A 511 -12.90 15.45 -46.31
CA LEU A 511 -13.95 16.46 -46.44
C LEU A 511 -13.72 17.33 -47.67
N GLN A 512 -12.49 17.85 -47.84
CA GLN A 512 -12.12 18.63 -49.02
C GLN A 512 -12.38 17.87 -50.33
N LYS A 513 -11.94 16.60 -50.41
CA LYS A 513 -12.17 15.75 -51.59
C LYS A 513 -13.64 15.49 -51.91
N LYS A 514 -14.51 15.50 -50.88
CA LYS A 514 -15.96 15.33 -51.02
C LYS A 514 -16.70 16.64 -51.32
N GLY A 515 -15.97 17.75 -51.52
CA GLY A 515 -16.55 19.06 -51.82
C GLY A 515 -16.96 19.87 -50.59
N HIS A 516 -16.54 19.46 -49.38
CA HIS A 516 -16.84 20.15 -48.13
C HIS A 516 -15.65 20.99 -47.61
N GLY A 517 -14.80 21.50 -48.50
CA GLY A 517 -13.62 22.30 -48.13
C GLY A 517 -13.96 23.64 -47.47
N GLU A 518 -15.13 24.21 -47.76
CA GLU A 518 -15.62 25.46 -47.15
C GLU A 518 -16.33 25.25 -45.81
N ALA A 519 -16.50 23.99 -45.36
CA ALA A 519 -17.09 23.73 -44.05
C ALA A 519 -16.13 24.21 -42.95
N GLU A 520 -16.66 24.84 -41.91
CA GLU A 520 -15.88 25.50 -40.86
C GLU A 520 -15.72 24.62 -39.62
N VAL A 521 -14.52 24.60 -39.05
CA VAL A 521 -14.31 24.29 -37.62
C VAL A 521 -14.80 25.51 -36.82
N PHE A 522 -15.36 25.29 -35.64
CA PHE A 522 -15.98 26.32 -34.78
C PHE A 522 -17.13 27.12 -35.46
N PRO A 523 -18.08 26.44 -36.15
CA PRO A 523 -19.09 27.15 -36.93
C PRO A 523 -19.97 28.04 -36.03
N GLY A 524 -20.00 29.34 -36.34
CA GLY A 524 -20.74 30.35 -35.59
C GLY A 524 -20.02 30.94 -34.37
N LEU A 525 -18.74 30.61 -34.18
CA LEU A 525 -17.87 31.21 -33.16
C LEU A 525 -16.86 32.18 -33.80
N PRO A 526 -16.30 33.14 -33.05
CA PRO A 526 -15.25 34.04 -33.55
C PRO A 526 -14.01 33.33 -34.13
N GLU A 527 -13.75 32.10 -33.68
CA GLU A 527 -12.61 31.26 -34.10
C GLU A 527 -12.88 30.46 -35.39
N ALA A 528 -13.99 30.70 -36.09
CA ALA A 528 -14.38 29.96 -37.28
C ALA A 528 -13.28 29.96 -38.36
N ILE A 529 -12.97 28.79 -38.91
CA ILE A 529 -11.96 28.61 -39.96
C ILE A 529 -12.34 27.45 -40.87
N SER A 530 -12.20 27.62 -42.18
CA SER A 530 -12.57 26.58 -43.14
C SER A 530 -11.58 25.42 -43.17
N VAL A 531 -12.05 24.24 -43.58
CA VAL A 531 -11.20 23.07 -43.86
C VAL A 531 -10.11 23.41 -44.90
N ASN A 532 -10.45 24.20 -45.92
CA ASN A 532 -9.50 24.64 -46.95
C ASN A 532 -8.37 25.48 -46.37
N GLU A 533 -8.68 26.43 -45.49
CA GLU A 533 -7.68 27.26 -44.81
C GLU A 533 -6.75 26.40 -43.94
N ILE A 534 -7.29 25.52 -43.10
CA ILE A 534 -6.50 24.58 -42.27
C ILE A 534 -5.57 23.73 -43.14
N LEU A 535 -6.08 23.15 -44.23
CA LEU A 535 -5.29 22.31 -45.14
C LEU A 535 -4.26 23.09 -45.97
N SER A 536 -4.41 24.42 -46.07
CA SER A 536 -3.46 25.30 -46.76
C SER A 536 -2.35 25.82 -45.83
N ASP A 537 -2.58 25.83 -44.51
CA ASP A 537 -1.62 26.32 -43.52
C ASP A 537 -0.41 25.38 -43.38
N LYS A 538 0.73 25.81 -43.92
CA LYS A 538 1.99 25.06 -43.89
C LYS A 538 2.67 25.08 -42.53
N LYS A 539 2.44 26.11 -41.72
CA LYS A 539 2.99 26.19 -40.36
C LYS A 539 2.28 25.18 -39.48
N LEU A 540 0.94 25.19 -39.48
CA LEU A 540 0.13 24.23 -38.73
C LEU A 540 0.43 22.77 -39.13
N GLN A 541 0.67 22.50 -40.43
CA GLN A 541 1.09 21.18 -40.89
C GLN A 541 2.45 20.75 -40.34
N ALA A 542 3.41 21.67 -40.24
CA ALA A 542 4.72 21.38 -39.68
C ALA A 542 4.65 21.13 -38.16
N GLU A 543 3.89 21.97 -37.46
CA GLU A 543 3.62 21.84 -36.01
C GLU A 543 2.97 20.49 -35.68
N ASN A 544 1.93 20.10 -36.42
CA ASN A 544 1.25 18.83 -36.20
C ASN A 544 2.08 17.60 -36.59
N ARG A 545 3.00 17.73 -37.55
CA ARG A 545 3.97 16.66 -37.83
C ARG A 545 4.93 16.46 -36.66
N TYR A 546 5.37 17.55 -36.04
CA TYR A 546 6.16 17.48 -34.81
C TYR A 546 5.38 16.80 -33.69
N VAL A 547 4.13 17.21 -33.45
CA VAL A 547 3.26 16.61 -32.42
C VAL A 547 3.00 15.12 -32.69
N GLN A 548 2.70 14.73 -33.93
CA GLN A 548 2.52 13.32 -34.28
C GLN A 548 3.76 12.49 -33.94
N ASN A 549 4.97 13.00 -34.22
CA ASN A 549 6.20 12.30 -33.83
C ASN A 549 6.35 12.16 -32.31
N CYS A 550 5.93 13.15 -31.53
CA CYS A 550 5.93 13.06 -30.06
C CYS A 550 4.95 11.98 -29.57
N ILE A 551 3.77 11.90 -30.16
CA ILE A 551 2.77 10.88 -29.83
C ILE A 551 3.25 9.49 -30.28
N ASP A 552 3.84 9.36 -31.47
CA ASP A 552 4.38 8.10 -31.98
C ASP A 552 5.50 7.56 -31.09
N TRP A 553 6.35 8.43 -30.55
CA TRP A 553 7.35 8.02 -29.55
C TRP A 553 6.67 7.40 -28.32
N ASN A 554 5.63 8.05 -27.79
CA ASN A 554 4.88 7.52 -26.65
C ASN A 554 4.12 6.23 -27.00
N ARG A 555 3.57 6.13 -28.20
CA ARG A 555 2.94 4.92 -28.74
C ARG A 555 3.92 3.75 -28.69
N ASP A 556 5.16 3.93 -29.13
CA ASP A 556 6.17 2.88 -29.11
C ASP A 556 6.56 2.48 -27.67
N VAL A 557 6.68 3.44 -26.76
CA VAL A 557 6.91 3.16 -25.34
C VAL A 557 5.76 2.36 -24.74
N LEU A 558 4.50 2.78 -24.97
CA LEU A 558 3.32 2.09 -24.46
C LEU A 558 3.19 0.68 -25.04
N LYS A 559 3.43 0.50 -26.35
CA LYS A 559 3.44 -0.83 -26.98
C LYS A 559 4.46 -1.74 -26.32
N LYS A 560 5.68 -1.25 -26.09
CA LYS A 560 6.75 -2.01 -25.43
C LYS A 560 6.42 -2.34 -23.97
N GLU A 561 6.02 -1.33 -23.19
CA GLU A 561 5.90 -1.41 -21.73
C GLU A 561 4.57 -2.03 -21.26
N LEU A 562 3.54 -2.05 -22.12
CA LEU A 562 2.23 -2.67 -21.86
C LEU A 562 1.93 -3.86 -22.78
N GLY A 563 2.85 -4.20 -23.68
CA GLY A 563 2.72 -5.32 -24.62
C GLY A 563 1.53 -5.16 -25.56
N LEU A 564 1.31 -3.94 -26.08
CA LEU A 564 0.21 -3.61 -26.98
C LEU A 564 0.59 -3.82 -28.44
N GLU A 565 -0.37 -4.28 -29.23
CA GLU A 565 -0.28 -4.30 -30.69
C GLU A 565 -1.11 -3.16 -31.29
N ASP A 566 -0.96 -2.89 -32.59
CA ASP A 566 -1.70 -1.78 -33.23
C ASP A 566 -3.22 -1.95 -33.18
N GLU A 567 -3.76 -3.16 -33.12
CA GLU A 567 -5.21 -3.34 -32.97
C GLU A 567 -5.72 -3.14 -31.53
N ASP A 568 -4.82 -2.98 -30.56
CA ASP A 568 -5.16 -2.55 -29.19
C ASP A 568 -5.21 -1.01 -29.07
N ILE A 569 -4.90 -0.29 -30.16
CA ILE A 569 -4.80 1.18 -30.20
C ILE A 569 -5.83 1.76 -31.18
N VAL A 570 -6.46 2.86 -30.80
CA VAL A 570 -7.38 3.63 -31.65
C VAL A 570 -6.91 5.07 -31.72
N ASP A 571 -6.64 5.55 -32.93
CA ASP A 571 -6.19 6.91 -33.20
C ASP A 571 -7.40 7.86 -33.35
N LEU A 572 -7.54 8.84 -32.45
CA LEU A 572 -8.60 9.85 -32.48
C LEU A 572 -8.18 11.10 -33.27
N PRO A 573 -9.07 11.68 -34.11
CA PRO A 573 -8.73 12.79 -34.99
C PRO A 573 -8.64 14.12 -34.20
N ILE A 574 -7.44 14.49 -33.77
CA ILE A 574 -7.18 15.71 -32.99
C ILE A 574 -6.02 16.49 -33.62
N LEU A 575 -6.16 17.81 -33.75
CA LEU A 575 -5.08 18.71 -34.17
C LEU A 575 -4.59 19.54 -32.99
N PHE A 576 -3.34 20.00 -33.09
CA PHE A 576 -2.68 20.86 -32.12
C PHE A 576 -2.16 22.13 -32.80
N LYS A 577 -1.84 23.16 -32.02
CA LYS A 577 -1.01 24.30 -32.42
C LYS A 577 0.15 24.44 -31.46
N VAL A 578 1.29 24.93 -31.95
CA VAL A 578 2.48 25.15 -31.12
C VAL A 578 2.57 26.62 -30.72
N LEU A 579 2.72 26.85 -29.42
CA LEU A 579 2.97 28.15 -28.81
C LEU A 579 4.46 28.29 -28.48
N GLU A 580 4.98 29.51 -28.61
CA GLU A 580 6.34 29.85 -28.21
C GLU A 580 6.35 30.18 -26.70
N GLU A 581 6.71 29.20 -25.87
CA GLU A 581 6.90 29.42 -24.43
C GLU A 581 8.33 29.91 -24.13
N LYS A 582 8.52 30.53 -22.96
CA LYS A 582 9.85 31.01 -22.52
C LYS A 582 10.91 29.90 -22.50
N THR A 583 10.49 28.66 -22.32
CA THR A 583 11.34 27.47 -22.21
C THR A 583 11.47 26.68 -23.52
N GLY A 584 10.79 27.12 -24.59
CA GLY A 584 10.78 26.46 -25.90
C GLY A 584 9.37 26.21 -26.43
N PRO A 585 9.24 25.76 -27.69
CA PRO A 585 7.94 25.51 -28.31
C PRO A 585 7.20 24.37 -27.60
N ARG A 586 5.90 24.57 -27.31
CA ARG A 586 5.02 23.56 -26.71
C ARG A 586 3.63 23.58 -27.35
N ALA A 587 2.97 22.44 -27.41
CA ALA A 587 1.68 22.26 -28.06
C ALA A 587 0.50 22.50 -27.12
N VAL A 588 -0.60 22.97 -27.70
CA VAL A 588 -1.95 22.96 -27.09
C VAL A 588 -2.94 22.40 -28.11
N ALA A 589 -4.04 21.83 -27.64
CA ALA A 589 -5.10 21.35 -28.52
C ALA A 589 -5.65 22.51 -29.40
N TYR A 590 -5.87 22.23 -30.69
CA TYR A 590 -6.39 23.23 -31.63
C TYR A 590 -7.90 23.42 -31.49
N TYR A 591 -8.60 22.34 -31.16
CA TYR A 591 -10.00 22.25 -30.79
C TYR A 591 -10.14 21.27 -29.61
N PRO A 592 -11.29 21.24 -28.90
CA PRO A 592 -11.45 20.41 -27.71
C PRO A 592 -10.96 18.98 -27.90
N ASP A 593 -10.05 18.55 -27.03
CA ASP A 593 -9.34 17.30 -27.18
C ASP A 593 -10.21 16.11 -26.79
N THR A 594 -10.71 15.39 -27.80
CA THR A 594 -11.60 14.25 -27.57
C THR A 594 -10.98 13.09 -26.77
N VAL A 595 -9.64 13.02 -26.61
CA VAL A 595 -9.01 11.96 -25.80
C VAL A 595 -9.17 12.21 -24.30
N ASN A 596 -9.26 13.47 -23.88
CA ASN A 596 -9.35 13.91 -22.48
C ASN A 596 -10.82 13.82 -22.01
N MET A 597 -11.36 12.60 -22.03
CA MET A 597 -12.76 12.25 -21.78
C MET A 597 -12.98 11.55 -20.44
N ILE A 598 -14.18 11.68 -19.86
CA ILE A 598 -14.58 10.89 -18.69
C ILE A 598 -15.12 9.51 -19.12
N VAL A 599 -14.58 8.44 -18.53
CA VAL A 599 -14.94 7.05 -18.84
C VAL A 599 -15.79 6.43 -17.72
N LEU A 600 -17.09 6.25 -17.97
CA LEU A 600 -18.05 5.68 -17.03
C LEU A 600 -18.54 4.31 -17.50
N GLY A 601 -17.65 3.33 -17.50
CA GLY A 601 -17.93 1.99 -18.04
C GLY A 601 -18.10 2.05 -19.56
N ASP A 602 -19.29 1.72 -20.07
CA ASP A 602 -19.61 1.80 -21.50
C ASP A 602 -20.08 3.20 -21.96
N GLN A 603 -20.18 4.18 -21.05
CA GLN A 603 -20.62 5.54 -21.36
C GLN A 603 -19.42 6.50 -21.29
N LEU A 604 -19.23 7.27 -22.36
CA LEU A 604 -18.13 8.23 -22.49
C LEU A 604 -18.68 9.65 -22.49
N GLY A 605 -18.11 10.52 -21.66
CA GLY A 605 -18.32 11.96 -21.73
C GLY A 605 -17.14 12.63 -22.44
N ILE A 606 -17.31 12.90 -23.72
CA ILE A 606 -16.23 13.30 -24.64
C ILE A 606 -16.29 14.82 -24.85
N PRO A 607 -15.17 15.56 -24.77
CA PRO A 607 -15.11 16.97 -25.14
C PRO A 607 -15.67 17.19 -26.54
N LYS A 608 -16.57 18.17 -26.70
CA LYS A 608 -17.24 18.42 -27.99
C LYS A 608 -16.26 19.14 -28.92
N PRO A 609 -15.86 18.55 -30.07
CA PRO A 609 -14.76 19.10 -30.87
C PRO A 609 -15.13 20.29 -31.77
N PHE A 610 -16.42 20.65 -31.88
CA PHE A 610 -16.91 21.73 -32.75
C PHE A 610 -16.40 21.67 -34.21
N GLY A 611 -16.26 20.46 -34.76
CA GLY A 611 -15.73 20.24 -36.09
C GLY A 611 -16.67 20.64 -37.25
N PRO A 612 -16.20 20.45 -38.49
CA PRO A 612 -16.93 20.84 -39.70
C PRO A 612 -18.27 20.11 -39.82
N LYS A 613 -19.33 20.85 -40.17
CA LYS A 613 -20.66 20.28 -40.33
C LYS A 613 -20.88 19.76 -41.75
N VAL A 614 -21.23 18.48 -41.85
CA VAL A 614 -21.68 17.83 -43.10
C VAL A 614 -23.11 17.34 -42.87
N ASN A 615 -24.06 17.81 -43.68
CA ASN A 615 -25.49 17.47 -43.53
C ASN A 615 -26.02 17.70 -42.10
N GLY A 616 -25.57 18.78 -41.44
CA GLY A 616 -25.97 19.14 -40.08
C GLY A 616 -25.27 18.39 -38.95
N ARG A 617 -24.38 17.42 -39.25
CA ARG A 617 -23.62 16.67 -38.23
C ARG A 617 -22.15 17.06 -38.21
N CYS A 618 -21.55 17.09 -37.03
CA CYS A 618 -20.11 17.32 -36.90
C CYS A 618 -19.34 16.11 -37.43
N ALA A 619 -18.43 16.33 -38.38
CA ALA A 619 -17.62 15.28 -38.99
C ALA A 619 -16.66 14.62 -37.99
N LEU A 620 -16.07 15.38 -37.07
CA LEU A 620 -15.18 14.84 -36.03
C LEU A 620 -15.94 13.95 -35.04
N GLU A 621 -17.06 14.42 -34.48
CA GLU A 621 -17.97 13.60 -33.67
C GLU A 621 -18.38 12.30 -34.38
N THR A 622 -18.70 12.38 -35.67
CA THR A 622 -19.08 11.21 -36.48
C THR A 622 -17.92 10.21 -36.61
N GLU A 623 -16.70 10.69 -36.84
CA GLU A 623 -15.51 9.83 -36.92
C GLU A 623 -15.25 9.16 -35.57
N VAL A 624 -15.26 9.91 -34.46
CA VAL A 624 -15.07 9.37 -33.11
C VAL A 624 -16.11 8.29 -32.78
N CYS A 625 -17.39 8.55 -33.05
CA CYS A 625 -18.45 7.54 -32.90
C CYS A 625 -18.17 6.28 -33.74
N SER A 626 -17.73 6.45 -34.99
CA SER A 626 -17.45 5.32 -35.89
C SER A 626 -16.31 4.43 -35.41
N LEU A 627 -15.38 4.97 -34.61
CA LEU A 627 -14.26 4.24 -34.02
C LEU A 627 -14.66 3.56 -32.71
N LEU A 628 -15.48 4.21 -31.88
CA LEU A 628 -15.75 3.77 -30.50
C LEU A 628 -17.04 2.97 -30.34
N GLU A 629 -18.12 3.30 -31.08
CA GLU A 629 -19.40 2.59 -30.98
C GLU A 629 -19.31 1.09 -31.36
N PRO A 630 -18.48 0.67 -32.34
CA PRO A 630 -18.28 -0.76 -32.60
C PRO A 630 -17.67 -1.55 -31.44
N LEU A 631 -17.02 -0.87 -30.48
CA LEU A 631 -16.51 -1.47 -29.24
C LEU A 631 -17.61 -1.59 -28.16
N GLY A 632 -18.84 -1.18 -28.46
CA GLY A 632 -19.95 -1.16 -27.51
C GLY A 632 -19.99 0.10 -26.63
N LEU A 633 -19.18 1.11 -26.93
CA LEU A 633 -19.10 2.37 -26.19
C LEU A 633 -20.17 3.36 -26.66
N LYS A 634 -20.68 4.18 -25.75
CA LYS A 634 -21.72 5.19 -26.02
C LYS A 634 -21.14 6.58 -25.84
N CYS A 635 -21.00 7.30 -26.94
CA CYS A 635 -20.40 8.63 -26.97
C CYS A 635 -21.43 9.71 -26.60
N THR A 636 -21.13 10.52 -25.58
CA THR A 636 -21.89 11.73 -25.22
C THR A 636 -20.94 12.92 -25.30
N PHE A 637 -21.17 13.82 -26.26
CA PHE A 637 -20.33 15.00 -26.43
C PHE A 637 -20.75 16.13 -25.47
N ILE A 638 -19.80 16.62 -24.68
CA ILE A 638 -19.98 17.62 -23.63
C ILE A 638 -19.39 18.94 -24.09
N ASP A 639 -20.19 20.00 -24.02
CA ASP A 639 -19.75 21.35 -24.35
C ASP A 639 -18.98 21.95 -23.15
N ASP A 640 -17.67 21.98 -23.30
CA ASP A 640 -16.69 22.49 -22.35
C ASP A 640 -15.85 23.64 -22.92
N PHE A 641 -16.19 24.13 -24.13
CA PHE A 641 -15.34 25.02 -24.91
C PHE A 641 -14.97 26.31 -24.17
N ALA A 642 -15.98 27.00 -23.64
CA ALA A 642 -15.76 28.28 -22.97
C ALA A 642 -15.16 28.13 -21.56
N SER A 643 -15.56 27.08 -20.83
CA SER A 643 -15.21 26.91 -19.42
C SER A 643 -13.99 26.01 -19.19
N TYR A 644 -13.51 25.24 -20.15
CA TYR A 644 -12.33 24.38 -19.97
C TYR A 644 -11.36 24.54 -21.13
N HIS A 645 -11.80 24.34 -22.38
CA HIS A 645 -10.89 24.34 -23.54
C HIS A 645 -10.12 25.67 -23.70
N LYS A 646 -10.80 26.81 -23.55
CA LYS A 646 -10.13 28.13 -23.60
C LYS A 646 -9.12 28.37 -22.47
N LEU A 647 -9.17 27.55 -21.42
CA LEU A 647 -8.24 27.54 -20.30
C LEU A 647 -7.20 26.40 -20.41
N LEU A 648 -7.06 25.81 -21.60
CA LEU A 648 -6.09 24.76 -21.93
C LEU A 648 -6.34 23.42 -21.23
N GLY A 649 -7.60 23.07 -20.92
CA GLY A 649 -7.99 21.74 -20.43
C GLY A 649 -9.35 21.29 -20.95
N GLU A 650 -9.80 20.09 -20.59
CA GLU A 650 -11.04 19.50 -21.14
C GLU A 650 -11.85 18.75 -20.06
N VAL A 651 -12.86 17.98 -20.49
CA VAL A 651 -13.75 17.20 -19.60
C VAL A 651 -13.01 16.39 -18.52
N HIS A 652 -12.03 15.55 -18.88
CA HIS A 652 -11.35 14.71 -17.88
C HIS A 652 -10.59 15.56 -16.87
N ARG A 653 -9.86 16.60 -17.27
CA ARG A 653 -9.23 17.53 -16.31
C ARG A 653 -10.21 18.22 -15.35
N GLY A 654 -11.44 18.46 -15.79
CA GLY A 654 -12.50 19.07 -15.00
C GLY A 654 -13.26 18.12 -14.06
N SER A 655 -12.96 16.82 -14.09
CA SER A 655 -13.69 15.77 -13.36
C SER A 655 -12.76 14.72 -12.78
N ASN A 656 -13.16 13.99 -11.74
CA ASN A 656 -12.41 12.83 -11.25
C ASN A 656 -13.38 11.71 -10.86
N VAL A 657 -12.97 10.45 -10.97
CA VAL A 657 -13.86 9.29 -10.79
C VAL A 657 -13.29 8.33 -9.76
N LEU A 658 -13.98 8.20 -8.62
CA LEU A 658 -13.75 7.10 -7.69
C LEU A 658 -14.28 5.80 -8.31
N ARG A 659 -13.46 4.73 -8.28
CA ARG A 659 -13.80 3.41 -8.85
C ARG A 659 -13.73 2.32 -7.79
N GLU A 660 -14.38 1.19 -8.08
CA GLU A 660 -14.26 -0.01 -7.26
C GLU A 660 -12.80 -0.52 -7.31
N PRO A 661 -12.24 -0.97 -6.17
CA PRO A 661 -10.92 -1.61 -6.13
C PRO A 661 -10.82 -2.84 -7.02
N SER A 662 -9.58 -3.19 -7.43
CA SER A 662 -9.36 -4.43 -8.18
C SER A 662 -9.72 -5.65 -7.32
N PRO A 663 -10.36 -6.69 -7.90
CA PRO A 663 -10.58 -7.95 -7.20
C PRO A 663 -9.26 -8.73 -6.99
N PHE A 664 -8.18 -8.39 -7.70
CA PHE A 664 -6.88 -9.01 -7.50
C PHE A 664 -6.23 -8.49 -6.22
N LYS A 665 -5.88 -9.40 -5.31
CA LYS A 665 -5.20 -9.08 -4.06
C LYS A 665 -3.71 -8.82 -4.28
N TRP A 666 -3.24 -7.62 -3.93
CA TRP A 666 -1.90 -7.15 -4.28
C TRP A 666 -0.77 -8.04 -3.75
N TRP A 667 -0.95 -8.66 -2.59
CA TRP A 667 0.03 -9.57 -1.98
C TRP A 667 0.20 -10.89 -2.74
N ASN A 668 -0.70 -11.21 -3.68
CA ASN A 668 -0.58 -12.36 -4.58
C ASN A 668 0.27 -12.05 -5.82
N LEU A 669 0.80 -10.84 -5.96
CA LEU A 669 1.73 -10.50 -7.02
C LEU A 669 3.03 -11.31 -6.87
N GLU A 670 3.51 -11.88 -7.97
CA GLU A 670 4.82 -12.54 -8.02
C GLU A 670 5.89 -11.54 -8.45
N LEU A 671 6.54 -10.90 -7.47
CA LEU A 671 7.71 -10.10 -7.73
C LEU A 671 8.89 -11.03 -8.04
N ARG A 672 9.53 -10.88 -9.20
CA ARG A 672 10.78 -11.61 -9.49
C ARG A 672 11.85 -11.13 -8.52
N GLU A 673 12.47 -12.04 -7.78
CA GLU A 673 13.67 -11.73 -7.00
C GLU A 673 14.80 -11.32 -7.95
N GLY A 674 15.21 -10.05 -7.89
CA GLY A 674 16.43 -9.52 -8.50
C GLY A 674 16.33 -9.09 -9.96
N HIS A 675 16.31 -7.76 -10.16
CA HIS A 675 17.20 -7.10 -11.11
C HIS A 675 17.87 -5.92 -10.45
#